data_AF-A0AAN7U861-F1
#
_entry.id   AF-A0AAN7U861-F1
#
_cell.length_a   1.000
_cell.length_b   1.000
_cell.length_c   1.000
_cell.angle_alpha   90.00
_cell.angle_beta   90.00
_cell.angle_gamma   90.00
#
_symmetry.space_group_name_H-M   'P 1'
#
loop_
_entity.id
_entity.type
_entity.pdbx_description
1 polymer ?
#
loop_
_entity_poly.entity_id
_entity_poly.type
_entity_poly.pdbx_seq_one_letter_code
_entity_poly.pdbx_strand_id
1 'polypeptide(L)'
;MKFFKLNYLIYIGLLIVLVVNNFPQVNCINKGFISQNGQWGVASNWADSIIPTNLDVVYIQNSNNQKCFSSNGKITANRTIVGGNNLSGIIFQIDNYGFLFDRLSIQVGGRVYLGIKGDPATLGTSYDADVEIIFVYGELDIQGTFKKSSSAKNKNTTIQLYQDSVFIVDSSVFETYIVNAIQQSTVSFQTGTKSTMYGLIANDGTFVGVGNSTILIKNNPFSKTTFFNSSAQLSVKNSTFECHDVSNLAGGSEFFFSKNSYVSFIDDSADLFNEIGLYVDNSSIFIQEKTYFYSEKFIGNFDSYIQFENGSVGFINNDYYLNGKSILVVKSSTLTLNHTLLAGDDSWVYVLENSTVNIKNNVLIEKTGLISGFRSKFEITGKNSTDNLIFQLEDQGQLYFYDYSTVILESNLQAAGNSVVAFNHTYTNFNSKATFFNTSTLIGRNFSTIVLDDNLIMVDNSSMYLEFSDITINGSIVFNDNAFLTMRQSSCKVKGFFSDYTSPIKEFYLAIINSQFSVDGYLFSSGNILISNSTLECNNEFKIVGGLRTVNNSHIIVSNGNFSVDGRIRINDTTIELKNGILEFSESSNSILSNSTIVLDRGDMKIKVGSTLELLNTKLINKNANMNINGNIYINTNSSMTNGANFKLNSNILPINSSGSEEFNNEGFFEITKGANESIIMVPVRNSGTINFGRETTIISFTSTNGTILINPNATLHSNNSVVISNSSVQGSGVINSSISSNGGSSYGNGNITSLDINGSLESTHDEFVFTMDSKNSTIINIGNNATITNATLIIRVSNDIVNSTQNTTLLTSTNLNVSFGKIVFQSYDPETGIQKQLDDCAHKIQSDKSTLGVLLNANSKQCVVVSTSSGTGGTGGSGGSGGSSGTGGTGSGGSSGQTVVVVEEEKNSSLSAGAIAGIIVGVVCVAGIVGIIIHFKNKLPSAQRLTYKLKNLGDKP
;
A
#
# COMPACT_ATOMS: atom_id res chain seq x y z
N MET A 1 38.46 49.46 11.18
CA MET A 1 37.87 49.81 9.87
C MET A 1 36.49 50.49 9.94
N LYS A 2 35.62 50.21 10.94
CA LYS A 2 34.34 50.92 11.15
C LYS A 2 34.47 52.41 11.54
N PHE A 3 35.55 52.80 12.20
CA PHE A 3 35.79 54.19 12.63
C PHE A 3 36.17 55.17 11.49
N PHE A 4 36.65 54.66 10.35
CA PHE A 4 37.03 55.49 9.19
C PHE A 4 35.84 55.85 8.29
N LYS A 5 34.78 55.01 8.23
CA LYS A 5 33.58 55.29 7.42
C LYS A 5 32.73 56.42 8.00
N LEU A 6 32.65 56.55 9.33
CA LEU A 6 31.85 57.59 9.99
C LEU A 6 32.49 58.98 9.81
N ASN A 7 33.80 59.10 9.96
CA ASN A 7 34.50 60.37 9.79
C ASN A 7 34.56 60.82 8.32
N TYR A 8 34.59 59.90 7.35
CA TYR A 8 34.55 60.23 5.93
C TYR A 8 33.15 60.75 5.50
N LEU A 9 32.08 60.19 6.05
CA LEU A 9 30.71 60.71 5.88
C LEU A 9 30.52 62.08 6.53
N ILE A 10 31.11 62.31 7.70
CA ILE A 10 31.09 63.64 8.36
C ILE A 10 31.90 64.66 7.56
N TYR A 11 33.06 64.30 7.01
CA TYR A 11 33.87 65.20 6.18
C TYR A 11 33.20 65.53 4.85
N ILE A 12 32.56 64.56 4.18
CA ILE A 12 31.75 64.80 2.98
C ILE A 12 30.53 65.66 3.32
N GLY A 13 29.88 65.41 4.46
CA GLY A 13 28.78 66.23 4.95
C GLY A 13 29.19 67.69 5.19
N LEU A 14 30.34 67.92 5.84
CA LEU A 14 30.90 69.25 6.07
C LEU A 14 31.33 69.95 4.78
N LEU A 15 31.95 69.22 3.84
CA LEU A 15 32.35 69.78 2.55
C LEU A 15 31.14 70.13 1.68
N ILE A 16 30.07 69.32 1.71
CA ILE A 16 28.80 69.61 1.01
C ILE A 16 28.12 70.83 1.66
N VAL A 17 28.09 70.93 2.99
CA VAL A 17 27.54 72.13 3.67
C VAL A 17 28.35 73.39 3.31
N LEU A 18 29.68 73.29 3.20
CA LEU A 18 30.54 74.41 2.80
C LEU A 18 30.43 74.78 1.31
N VAL A 19 30.19 73.81 0.41
CA VAL A 19 30.00 74.06 -1.03
C VAL A 19 28.57 74.54 -1.32
N VAL A 20 27.56 74.03 -0.63
CA VAL A 20 26.15 74.49 -0.74
C VAL A 20 26.00 75.92 -0.20
N ASN A 21 26.74 76.29 0.85
CA ASN A 21 26.73 77.66 1.37
C ASN A 21 27.55 78.68 0.56
N ASN A 22 28.32 78.24 -0.45
CA ASN A 22 29.14 79.11 -1.30
C ASN A 22 28.67 79.19 -2.77
N PHE A 23 27.49 78.67 -3.11
CA PHE A 23 26.85 79.09 -4.35
C PHE A 23 26.52 80.58 -4.23
N PRO A 24 26.85 81.42 -5.23
CA PRO A 24 26.38 82.81 -5.23
C PRO A 24 24.86 82.75 -5.05
N GLN A 25 24.37 83.28 -3.92
CA GLN A 25 22.94 83.47 -3.76
C GLN A 25 22.54 84.43 -4.86
N VAL A 26 21.96 83.87 -5.93
CA VAL A 26 21.10 84.63 -6.82
C VAL A 26 20.15 85.36 -5.89
N ASN A 27 20.16 86.69 -5.88
CA ASN A 27 19.29 87.49 -5.04
C ASN A 27 17.84 87.17 -5.43
N CYS A 28 17.26 86.15 -4.81
CA CYS A 28 15.88 85.79 -5.04
C CYS A 28 15.02 86.90 -4.44
N ILE A 29 14.28 87.61 -5.28
CA ILE A 29 13.37 88.65 -4.81
C ILE A 29 12.09 87.97 -4.33
N ASN A 30 11.69 88.27 -3.10
CA ASN A 30 10.44 87.79 -2.54
C ASN A 30 9.27 88.59 -3.13
N LYS A 31 8.32 87.91 -3.78
CA LYS A 31 7.11 88.49 -4.37
C LYS A 31 5.88 87.97 -3.62
N GLY A 32 5.08 88.89 -3.07
CA GLY A 32 3.82 88.55 -2.40
C GLY A 32 2.62 88.76 -3.31
N PHE A 33 1.74 87.77 -3.42
CA PHE A 33 0.44 87.91 -4.07
C PHE A 33 -0.54 88.58 -3.12
N ILE A 34 -1.07 89.76 -3.48
CA ILE A 34 -1.85 90.60 -2.56
C ILE A 34 -3.36 90.54 -2.79
N SER A 35 -3.80 90.15 -4.00
CA SER A 35 -5.23 90.12 -4.35
C SER A 35 -5.97 88.99 -3.65
N GLN A 36 -7.22 89.22 -3.24
CA GLN A 36 -8.09 88.17 -2.69
C GLN A 36 -8.50 87.16 -3.77
N ASN A 37 -8.70 87.61 -5.00
CA ASN A 37 -8.91 86.75 -6.17
C ASN A 37 -8.28 87.43 -7.39
N GLY A 38 -7.29 86.81 -8.03
CA GLY A 38 -6.59 87.45 -9.15
C GLY A 38 -5.73 86.52 -9.99
N GLN A 39 -5.39 86.99 -11.19
CA GLN A 39 -4.59 86.26 -12.16
C GLN A 39 -3.07 86.49 -11.98
N TRP A 40 -2.26 85.44 -12.11
CA TRP A 40 -0.79 85.50 -11.97
C TRP A 40 -0.13 86.52 -12.90
N GLY A 41 -0.55 86.57 -14.17
CA GLY A 41 0.02 87.44 -15.20
C GLY A 41 -0.36 88.93 -15.10
N VAL A 42 -1.04 89.36 -14.04
CA VAL A 42 -1.47 90.74 -13.85
C VAL A 42 -0.61 91.41 -12.79
N ALA A 43 0.20 92.39 -13.20
CA ALA A 43 1.12 93.15 -12.36
C ALA A 43 0.48 93.64 -11.05
N SER A 44 -0.71 94.24 -11.11
CA SER A 44 -1.39 94.83 -9.93
C SER A 44 -1.78 93.83 -8.84
N ASN A 45 -1.69 92.52 -9.09
CA ASN A 45 -1.94 91.49 -8.08
C ASN A 45 -0.71 91.18 -7.22
N TRP A 46 0.44 91.80 -7.50
CA TRP A 46 1.71 91.61 -6.81
C TRP A 46 2.07 92.84 -5.98
N ALA A 47 2.66 92.63 -4.80
CA ALA A 47 2.98 93.69 -3.84
C ALA A 47 3.87 94.82 -4.40
N ASP A 48 4.72 94.51 -5.37
CA ASP A 48 5.61 95.46 -6.05
C ASP A 48 5.19 95.79 -7.49
N SER A 49 4.00 95.35 -7.89
CA SER A 49 3.47 95.49 -9.25
C SER A 49 4.33 94.87 -10.36
N ILE A 50 5.14 93.84 -10.05
CA ILE A 50 5.98 93.13 -11.02
C ILE A 50 5.61 91.65 -11.06
N ILE A 51 5.36 91.12 -12.26
CA ILE A 51 5.04 89.70 -12.48
C ILE A 51 6.29 88.85 -12.13
N PRO A 52 6.16 87.77 -11.35
CA PRO A 52 7.30 86.92 -10.99
C PRO A 52 7.97 86.25 -12.19
N THR A 53 9.29 86.07 -12.06
CA THR A 53 10.20 85.41 -13.01
C THR A 53 10.85 84.18 -12.37
N ASN A 54 11.57 83.37 -13.14
CA ASN A 54 12.26 82.16 -12.65
C ASN A 54 13.37 82.39 -11.60
N LEU A 55 13.66 83.65 -11.22
CA LEU A 55 14.58 84.02 -10.15
C LEU A 55 13.87 84.34 -8.82
N ASP A 56 12.54 84.47 -8.84
CA ASP A 56 11.77 84.99 -7.71
C ASP A 56 11.25 83.89 -6.77
N VAL A 57 11.05 84.25 -5.49
CA VAL A 57 10.33 83.42 -4.51
C VAL A 57 8.95 84.02 -4.32
N VAL A 58 7.92 83.24 -4.65
CA VAL A 58 6.53 83.67 -4.67
C VAL A 58 5.78 83.18 -3.44
N TYR A 59 5.04 84.09 -2.80
CA TYR A 59 4.19 83.82 -1.64
C TYR A 59 2.72 84.10 -1.94
N ILE A 60 1.87 83.07 -1.89
CA ILE A 60 0.41 83.16 -1.98
C ILE A 60 -0.14 82.81 -0.58
N GLN A 61 -0.16 83.77 0.32
CA GLN A 61 -0.51 83.58 1.75
C GLN A 61 -0.89 84.89 2.46
N ASN A 62 -1.53 85.85 1.78
CA ASN A 62 -1.75 87.19 2.35
C ASN A 62 -3.01 87.29 3.23
N SER A 63 -4.05 86.51 2.94
CA SER A 63 -5.33 86.54 3.68
C SER A 63 -6.14 85.25 3.48
N ASN A 64 -7.05 84.91 4.39
CA ASN A 64 -7.99 83.79 4.21
C ASN A 64 -8.77 83.89 2.89
N ASN A 65 -9.11 82.73 2.30
CA ASN A 65 -9.87 82.61 1.05
C ASN A 65 -9.21 83.31 -0.16
N GLN A 66 -7.87 83.44 -0.15
CA GLN A 66 -7.13 84.02 -1.26
C GLN A 66 -7.04 83.04 -2.45
N LYS A 67 -7.37 83.49 -3.66
CA LYS A 67 -7.28 82.71 -4.90
C LYS A 67 -6.34 83.36 -5.91
N CYS A 68 -5.26 82.67 -6.27
CA CYS A 68 -4.40 83.01 -7.39
C CYS A 68 -4.68 82.02 -8.53
N PHE A 69 -4.90 82.50 -9.75
CA PHE A 69 -5.08 81.61 -10.90
C PHE A 69 -4.24 82.01 -12.12
N SER A 70 -3.96 81.09 -13.03
CA SER A 70 -3.36 81.40 -14.33
C SER A 70 -4.14 80.70 -15.44
N SER A 71 -4.54 81.46 -16.46
CA SER A 71 -5.29 80.95 -17.61
C SER A 71 -4.67 81.27 -18.96
N ASN A 72 -3.61 82.10 -19.02
CA ASN A 72 -3.15 82.75 -20.26
C ASN A 72 -1.65 82.56 -20.56
N GLY A 73 -0.93 81.71 -19.83
CA GLY A 73 0.48 81.42 -20.13
C GLY A 73 1.20 80.57 -19.08
N LYS A 74 2.39 80.06 -19.45
CA LYS A 74 3.28 79.29 -18.57
C LYS A 74 3.71 80.15 -17.39
N ILE A 75 3.56 79.62 -16.18
CA ILE A 75 4.01 80.31 -14.96
C ILE A 75 5.49 80.01 -14.71
N THR A 76 6.27 81.00 -14.29
CA THR A 76 7.68 80.80 -13.92
C THR A 76 7.99 81.44 -12.57
N ALA A 77 8.62 80.68 -11.68
CA ALA A 77 9.18 81.16 -10.41
C ALA A 77 10.40 80.30 -10.05
N ASN A 78 11.31 80.77 -9.20
CA ASN A 78 12.28 79.84 -8.59
C ASN A 78 11.54 78.93 -7.60
N ARG A 79 10.87 79.54 -6.63
CA ARG A 79 10.13 78.84 -5.58
C ARG A 79 8.74 79.45 -5.41
N THR A 80 7.73 78.61 -5.27
CA THR A 80 6.36 79.06 -4.97
C THR A 80 5.89 78.46 -3.66
N ILE A 81 5.34 79.29 -2.77
CA ILE A 81 4.81 78.91 -1.46
C ILE A 81 3.32 79.30 -1.41
N VAL A 82 2.44 78.32 -1.17
CA VAL A 82 0.98 78.49 -1.14
C VAL A 82 0.43 78.10 0.22
N GLY A 83 -0.28 78.99 0.89
CA GLY A 83 -0.81 78.78 2.24
C GLY A 83 0.18 79.14 3.35
N GLY A 84 -0.24 78.95 4.61
CA GLY A 84 0.56 79.27 5.79
C GLY A 84 -0.17 78.93 7.09
N ASN A 85 0.59 78.77 8.18
CA ASN A 85 0.05 78.45 9.49
C ASN A 85 -0.99 79.51 9.92
N ASN A 86 -2.22 79.09 10.21
CA ASN A 86 -3.40 79.91 10.55
C ASN A 86 -4.18 80.52 9.38
N LEU A 87 -3.87 80.17 8.14
CA LEU A 87 -4.65 80.58 6.97
C LEU A 87 -5.51 79.41 6.47
N SER A 88 -6.70 79.71 5.94
CA SER A 88 -7.57 78.70 5.33
C SER A 88 -8.15 79.18 4.00
N GLY A 89 -8.45 78.23 3.12
CA GLY A 89 -9.06 78.49 1.81
C GLY A 89 -8.12 79.15 0.81
N ILE A 90 -6.79 79.02 0.96
CA ILE A 90 -5.83 79.59 0.01
C ILE A 90 -5.73 78.67 -1.20
N ILE A 91 -6.08 79.16 -2.39
CA ILE A 91 -6.13 78.38 -3.62
C ILE A 91 -5.15 78.93 -4.64
N PHE A 92 -4.29 78.08 -5.18
CA PHE A 92 -3.50 78.37 -6.37
C PHE A 92 -3.93 77.45 -7.51
N GLN A 93 -4.48 78.02 -8.58
CA GLN A 93 -5.09 77.29 -9.68
C GLN A 93 -4.34 77.56 -11.00
N ILE A 94 -3.77 76.54 -11.62
CA ILE A 94 -3.13 76.65 -12.94
C ILE A 94 -4.04 75.97 -13.95
N ASP A 95 -4.66 76.76 -14.83
CA ASP A 95 -5.53 76.27 -15.89
C ASP A 95 -4.81 76.33 -17.24
N ASN A 96 -4.96 75.27 -18.03
CA ASN A 96 -4.50 75.14 -19.41
C ASN A 96 -2.97 75.05 -19.59
N TYR A 97 -2.16 75.98 -19.06
CA TYR A 97 -0.72 76.08 -19.34
C TYR A 97 0.16 75.43 -18.25
N GLY A 98 1.41 75.13 -18.59
CA GLY A 98 2.37 74.52 -17.67
C GLY A 98 2.99 75.51 -16.67
N PHE A 99 4.03 75.04 -15.96
CA PHE A 99 4.81 75.88 -15.06
C PHE A 99 6.27 75.45 -15.01
N LEU A 100 7.17 76.38 -14.64
CA LEU A 100 8.58 76.12 -14.38
C LEU A 100 8.93 76.63 -12.99
N PHE A 101 9.14 75.69 -12.07
CA PHE A 101 9.60 75.92 -10.71
C PHE A 101 10.88 75.10 -10.44
N ASP A 102 11.74 75.57 -9.54
CA ASP A 102 12.67 74.67 -8.86
C ASP A 102 11.91 73.95 -7.74
N ARG A 103 11.11 74.69 -6.95
CA ARG A 103 10.39 74.15 -5.80
C ARG A 103 8.97 74.69 -5.68
N LEU A 104 8.01 73.80 -5.43
CA LEU A 104 6.65 74.17 -5.00
C LEU A 104 6.45 73.72 -3.56
N SER A 105 5.88 74.56 -2.71
CA SER A 105 5.58 74.25 -1.31
C SER A 105 4.16 74.64 -0.98
N ILE A 106 3.34 73.66 -0.64
CA ILE A 106 1.94 73.81 -0.28
C ILE A 106 1.87 73.64 1.23
N GLN A 107 1.68 74.73 1.94
CA GLN A 107 1.60 74.75 3.39
C GLN A 107 0.19 74.39 3.87
N VAL A 108 0.03 74.16 5.18
CA VAL A 108 -1.28 73.92 5.80
C VAL A 108 -2.27 75.04 5.39
N GLY A 109 -3.50 74.64 5.06
CA GLY A 109 -4.56 75.56 4.61
C GLY A 109 -4.42 76.05 3.16
N GLY A 110 -3.36 75.65 2.46
CA GLY A 110 -3.17 75.83 1.03
C GLY A 110 -3.69 74.65 0.21
N ARG A 111 -4.31 74.96 -0.93
CA ARG A 111 -4.71 74.00 -1.98
C ARG A 111 -4.14 74.45 -3.31
N VAL A 112 -3.47 73.56 -4.02
CA VAL A 112 -3.01 73.79 -5.40
C VAL A 112 -3.79 72.89 -6.34
N TYR A 113 -4.35 73.48 -7.39
CA TYR A 113 -5.03 72.77 -8.48
C TYR A 113 -4.24 72.95 -9.77
N LEU A 114 -3.82 71.84 -10.38
CA LEU A 114 -3.06 71.80 -11.62
C LEU A 114 -3.94 71.21 -12.75
N GLY A 115 -4.67 72.08 -13.43
CA GLY A 115 -5.59 71.79 -14.53
C GLY A 115 -4.96 71.92 -15.92
N ILE A 116 -3.80 71.30 -16.17
CA ILE A 116 -3.03 71.50 -17.42
C ILE A 116 -3.70 70.72 -18.57
N LYS A 117 -4.35 71.45 -19.48
CA LYS A 117 -5.10 70.89 -20.61
C LYS A 117 -4.30 71.04 -21.90
N GLY A 118 -3.64 69.97 -22.35
CA GLY A 118 -2.91 69.94 -23.62
C GLY A 118 -2.07 68.68 -23.82
N ASP A 119 -1.73 68.37 -25.08
CA ASP A 119 -0.71 67.39 -25.45
C ASP A 119 0.62 68.13 -25.71
N PRO A 120 1.68 67.90 -24.89
CA PRO A 120 3.00 68.50 -25.09
C PRO A 120 3.56 68.32 -26.50
N ALA A 121 3.16 67.25 -27.21
CA ALA A 121 3.59 66.96 -28.57
C ALA A 121 3.07 67.97 -29.62
N THR A 122 1.95 68.64 -29.34
CA THR A 122 1.29 69.55 -30.30
C THR A 122 1.57 71.04 -30.06
N LEU A 123 1.91 71.43 -28.83
CA LEU A 123 2.00 72.84 -28.42
C LEU A 123 3.35 73.24 -27.77
N GLY A 124 4.34 72.32 -27.70
CA GLY A 124 5.71 72.60 -27.26
C GLY A 124 5.87 72.86 -25.75
N THR A 125 6.95 73.54 -25.35
CA THR A 125 7.39 73.70 -23.94
C THR A 125 6.49 74.55 -23.04
N SER A 126 5.45 75.16 -23.61
CA SER A 126 4.49 76.04 -22.93
C SER A 126 3.53 75.28 -21.99
N TYR A 127 3.46 73.96 -22.12
CA TYR A 127 2.58 73.07 -21.34
C TYR A 127 3.33 72.16 -20.37
N ASP A 128 4.66 72.20 -20.36
CA ASP A 128 5.47 71.36 -19.47
C ASP A 128 5.31 71.79 -18.00
N ALA A 129 5.16 70.79 -17.12
CA ALA A 129 5.20 70.95 -15.67
C ALA A 129 6.61 70.61 -15.18
N ASP A 130 7.50 71.60 -15.24
CA ASP A 130 8.90 71.44 -14.85
C ASP A 130 9.09 71.85 -13.39
N VAL A 131 9.20 70.88 -12.49
CA VAL A 131 9.49 71.10 -11.07
C VAL A 131 10.40 70.02 -10.53
N GLU A 132 11.40 70.39 -9.74
CA GLU A 132 12.31 69.42 -9.15
C GLU A 132 11.65 68.75 -7.94
N ILE A 133 11.05 69.53 -7.05
CA ILE A 133 10.43 69.03 -5.83
C ILE A 133 9.14 69.79 -5.46
N ILE A 134 8.12 69.04 -5.04
CA ILE A 134 6.87 69.56 -4.49
C ILE A 134 6.75 69.10 -3.04
N PHE A 135 6.69 70.03 -2.09
CA PHE A 135 6.41 69.74 -0.68
C PHE A 135 4.93 70.00 -0.39
N VAL A 136 4.21 69.02 0.15
CA VAL A 136 2.76 69.08 0.37
C VAL A 136 2.44 68.87 1.85
N TYR A 137 2.05 69.94 2.53
CA TYR A 137 1.45 69.98 3.87
C TYR A 137 -0.06 70.32 3.82
N GLY A 138 -0.57 70.68 2.64
CA GLY A 138 -1.97 70.97 2.38
C GLY A 138 -2.56 70.02 1.34
N GLU A 139 -3.24 70.55 0.33
CA GLU A 139 -3.87 69.76 -0.74
C GLU A 139 -3.23 70.04 -2.12
N LEU A 140 -2.92 68.98 -2.87
CA LEU A 140 -2.50 69.04 -4.27
C LEU A 140 -3.47 68.22 -5.12
N ASP A 141 -4.10 68.87 -6.09
CA ASP A 141 -5.06 68.28 -7.03
C ASP A 141 -4.53 68.44 -8.46
N ILE A 142 -4.43 67.34 -9.20
CA ILE A 142 -3.95 67.31 -10.59
C ILE A 142 -5.06 66.82 -11.50
N GLN A 143 -5.39 67.62 -12.50
CA GLN A 143 -6.33 67.31 -13.57
C GLN A 143 -5.71 67.63 -14.96
N GLY A 144 -5.67 66.65 -15.85
CA GLY A 144 -5.09 66.80 -17.19
C GLY A 144 -3.67 66.21 -17.32
N THR A 145 -2.77 66.86 -18.06
CA THR A 145 -1.44 66.31 -18.36
C THR A 145 -0.40 66.87 -17.40
N PHE A 146 0.16 66.04 -16.55
CA PHE A 146 1.37 66.34 -15.78
C PHE A 146 2.49 65.45 -16.31
N LYS A 147 3.33 65.98 -17.20
CA LYS A 147 4.48 65.27 -17.75
C LYS A 147 5.73 66.14 -17.67
N LYS A 148 6.87 65.48 -17.47
CA LYS A 148 8.19 66.11 -17.54
C LYS A 148 8.49 66.53 -18.99
N SER A 149 9.10 67.70 -19.16
CA SER A 149 9.62 68.12 -20.45
C SER A 149 10.73 67.17 -20.93
N SER A 150 10.68 66.76 -22.20
CA SER A 150 11.78 66.02 -22.84
C SER A 150 13.10 66.81 -22.85
N SER A 151 13.05 68.13 -22.67
CA SER A 151 14.21 69.03 -22.62
C SER A 151 14.86 69.14 -21.23
N ALA A 152 14.15 68.76 -20.15
CA ALA A 152 14.63 68.86 -18.77
C ALA A 152 15.53 67.67 -18.41
N LYS A 153 16.73 67.58 -19.01
CA LYS A 153 17.63 66.42 -18.87
C LYS A 153 18.00 66.01 -17.43
N ASN A 154 17.87 66.90 -16.43
CA ASN A 154 18.39 66.67 -15.08
C ASN A 154 17.40 66.88 -13.91
N LYS A 155 16.10 67.14 -14.16
CA LYS A 155 15.12 67.34 -13.07
C LYS A 155 14.16 66.17 -12.98
N ASN A 156 14.17 65.46 -11.87
CA ASN A 156 13.33 64.30 -11.60
C ASN A 156 12.32 64.70 -10.52
N THR A 157 11.07 64.98 -10.93
CA THR A 157 10.05 65.53 -10.04
C THR A 157 9.79 64.62 -8.85
N THR A 158 10.09 65.10 -7.65
CA THR A 158 9.79 64.39 -6.40
C THR A 158 8.65 65.10 -5.68
N ILE A 159 7.58 64.38 -5.34
CA ILE A 159 6.48 64.88 -4.53
C ILE A 159 6.65 64.34 -3.12
N GLN A 160 6.79 65.22 -2.13
CA GLN A 160 6.92 64.86 -0.72
C GLN A 160 5.67 65.29 0.05
N LEU A 161 4.99 64.32 0.65
CA LEU A 161 3.73 64.49 1.38
C LEU A 161 3.99 64.36 2.89
N TYR A 162 3.50 65.34 3.65
CA TYR A 162 3.62 65.42 5.10
C TYR A 162 2.29 65.09 5.79
N GLN A 163 2.26 65.14 7.12
CA GLN A 163 1.09 64.81 7.93
C GLN A 163 -0.16 65.58 7.48
N ASP A 164 -1.28 64.85 7.39
CA ASP A 164 -2.62 65.29 6.98
C ASP A 164 -2.71 65.88 5.56
N SER A 165 -1.67 65.71 4.75
CA SER A 165 -1.70 66.17 3.36
C SER A 165 -2.58 65.29 2.47
N VAL A 166 -3.14 65.92 1.43
CA VAL A 166 -4.01 65.26 0.45
C VAL A 166 -3.42 65.47 -0.94
N PHE A 167 -3.18 64.37 -1.66
CA PHE A 167 -2.74 64.36 -3.04
C PHE A 167 -3.72 63.60 -3.91
N ILE A 168 -4.32 64.30 -4.86
CA ILE A 168 -5.34 63.78 -5.77
C ILE A 168 -4.83 63.93 -7.21
N VAL A 169 -4.94 62.85 -7.97
CA VAL A 169 -4.74 62.84 -9.41
C VAL A 169 -6.02 62.29 -10.02
N ASP A 170 -6.73 63.10 -10.79
CA ASP A 170 -8.02 62.74 -11.37
C ASP A 170 -8.04 63.00 -12.88
N SER A 171 -8.59 62.06 -13.66
CA SER A 171 -8.76 62.17 -15.12
C SER A 171 -7.50 62.68 -15.85
N SER A 172 -6.33 62.20 -15.42
CA SER A 172 -5.03 62.78 -15.79
C SER A 172 -4.07 61.80 -16.45
N VAL A 173 -3.15 62.31 -17.27
CA VAL A 173 -1.92 61.60 -17.62
C VAL A 173 -0.80 62.16 -16.74
N PHE A 174 -0.38 61.37 -15.76
CA PHE A 174 0.54 61.80 -14.71
C PHE A 174 1.86 61.03 -14.82
N GLU A 175 2.96 61.73 -14.96
CA GLU A 175 4.30 61.18 -14.98
C GLU A 175 5.17 61.93 -13.97
N THR A 176 5.72 61.19 -13.01
CA THR A 176 6.61 61.76 -12.00
C THR A 176 7.77 60.82 -11.74
N TYR A 177 8.80 61.31 -11.05
CA TYR A 177 9.86 60.43 -10.60
C TYR A 177 9.41 59.67 -9.36
N ILE A 178 9.20 60.37 -8.24
CA ILE A 178 8.82 59.73 -6.97
C ILE A 178 7.66 60.47 -6.32
N VAL A 179 6.70 59.71 -5.79
CA VAL A 179 5.73 60.18 -4.80
C VAL A 179 6.14 59.60 -3.45
N ASN A 180 6.41 60.45 -2.46
CA ASN A 180 6.92 60.05 -1.15
C ASN A 180 6.08 60.65 -0.02
N ALA A 181 5.19 59.84 0.53
CA ALA A 181 4.43 60.12 1.74
C ALA A 181 5.16 59.62 2.97
N ILE A 182 5.80 60.56 3.67
CA ILE A 182 6.66 60.27 4.82
C ILE A 182 5.90 60.24 6.15
N GLN A 183 4.64 60.68 6.18
CA GLN A 183 3.76 60.76 7.35
C GLN A 183 2.32 60.49 6.90
N GLN A 184 1.39 60.27 7.84
CA GLN A 184 -0.03 60.03 7.59
C GLN A 184 -0.62 61.01 6.57
N SER A 185 -0.91 60.52 5.37
CA SER A 185 -1.43 61.33 4.27
C SER A 185 -2.44 60.56 3.42
N THR A 186 -3.10 61.23 2.48
CA THR A 186 -3.96 60.58 1.48
C THR A 186 -3.38 60.78 0.09
N VAL A 187 -3.15 59.69 -0.63
CA VAL A 187 -2.82 59.67 -2.06
C VAL A 187 -3.97 59.01 -2.80
N SER A 188 -4.56 59.70 -3.78
CA SER A 188 -5.73 59.21 -4.51
C SER A 188 -5.54 59.38 -6.01
N PHE A 189 -5.52 58.27 -6.73
CA PHE A 189 -5.63 58.21 -8.19
C PHE A 189 -7.08 57.88 -8.54
N GLN A 190 -7.76 58.81 -9.20
CA GLN A 190 -9.18 58.77 -9.48
C GLN A 190 -9.45 58.56 -10.98
N THR A 191 -10.73 58.42 -11.32
CA THR A 191 -11.22 57.89 -12.59
C THR A 191 -10.52 58.46 -13.82
N GLY A 192 -10.11 57.58 -14.72
CA GLY A 192 -9.48 57.95 -15.99
C GLY A 192 -8.00 58.30 -15.89
N THR A 193 -7.39 58.19 -14.70
CA THR A 193 -5.97 58.48 -14.52
C THR A 193 -5.07 57.40 -15.13
N LYS A 194 -4.05 57.84 -15.87
CA LYS A 194 -2.93 57.05 -16.37
C LYS A 194 -1.65 57.58 -15.77
N SER A 195 -1.11 56.86 -14.80
CA SER A 195 0.03 57.26 -13.99
C SER A 195 1.25 56.41 -14.33
N THR A 196 2.40 57.04 -14.56
CA THR A 196 3.70 56.37 -14.65
C THR A 196 4.67 57.00 -13.67
N MET A 197 5.29 56.21 -12.80
CA MET A 197 6.26 56.71 -11.83
C MET A 197 7.44 55.77 -11.65
N TYR A 198 8.52 56.28 -11.06
CA TYR A 198 9.73 55.51 -10.74
C TYR A 198 9.71 54.98 -9.31
N GLY A 199 8.91 55.58 -8.41
CA GLY A 199 8.69 55.09 -7.06
C GLY A 199 7.45 55.68 -6.39
N LEU A 200 6.83 54.87 -5.55
CA LEU A 200 5.72 55.25 -4.67
C LEU A 200 6.06 54.81 -3.25
N ILE A 201 6.25 55.77 -2.36
CA ILE A 201 6.60 55.56 -0.96
C ILE A 201 5.42 56.06 -0.11
N ALA A 202 4.93 55.25 0.82
CA ALA A 202 3.84 55.58 1.73
C ALA A 202 4.12 55.01 3.13
N ASN A 203 4.15 55.88 4.14
CA ASN A 203 4.50 55.52 5.53
C ASN A 203 3.37 55.87 6.51
N ASP A 204 3.47 55.39 7.75
CA ASP A 204 2.75 55.91 8.93
C ASP A 204 1.24 56.18 8.74
N GLY A 205 0.47 55.17 8.34
CA GLY A 205 -0.99 55.27 8.21
C GLY A 205 -1.49 55.94 6.93
N THR A 206 -0.59 56.21 5.96
CA THR A 206 -0.98 56.76 4.66
C THR A 206 -1.95 55.82 3.92
N PHE A 207 -3.03 56.41 3.41
CA PHE A 207 -3.97 55.73 2.52
C PHE A 207 -3.63 56.04 1.06
N VAL A 208 -3.42 54.99 0.27
CA VAL A 208 -3.25 55.06 -1.19
C VAL A 208 -4.45 54.41 -1.88
N GLY A 209 -5.28 55.22 -2.52
CA GLY A 209 -6.44 54.76 -3.30
C GLY A 209 -6.19 54.85 -4.80
N VAL A 210 -6.49 53.78 -5.54
CA VAL A 210 -6.45 53.71 -7.00
C VAL A 210 -7.83 53.28 -7.49
N GLY A 211 -8.58 54.19 -8.12
CA GLY A 211 -9.96 53.97 -8.58
C GLY A 211 -10.11 54.25 -10.07
N ASN A 212 -10.65 53.28 -10.82
CA ASN A 212 -10.87 53.37 -12.27
C ASN A 212 -9.65 53.94 -13.04
N SER A 213 -8.44 53.48 -12.71
CA SER A 213 -7.17 54.07 -13.14
C SER A 213 -6.16 53.02 -13.63
N THR A 214 -5.11 53.46 -14.32
CA THR A 214 -3.95 52.65 -14.70
C THR A 214 -2.70 53.24 -14.08
N ILE A 215 -2.02 52.49 -13.21
CA ILE A 215 -0.79 52.90 -12.53
C ILE A 215 0.33 51.94 -12.94
N LEU A 216 1.46 52.50 -13.39
CA LEU A 216 2.68 51.78 -13.71
C LEU A 216 3.85 52.36 -12.91
N ILE A 217 4.49 51.54 -12.08
CA ILE A 217 5.71 51.88 -11.35
C ILE A 217 6.86 51.08 -11.97
N LYS A 218 7.89 51.75 -12.49
CA LYS A 218 9.00 51.06 -13.18
C LYS A 218 10.35 51.78 -13.13
N ASN A 219 11.41 51.03 -13.43
CA ASN A 219 12.79 51.51 -13.57
C ASN A 219 13.28 52.20 -12.29
N ASN A 220 13.09 51.56 -11.14
CA ASN A 220 13.35 52.20 -9.87
C ASN A 220 14.86 52.56 -9.73
N PRO A 221 15.21 53.85 -9.68
CA PRO A 221 16.58 54.34 -9.86
C PRO A 221 17.38 54.31 -8.57
N PHE A 222 16.68 54.30 -7.45
CA PHE A 222 17.23 53.86 -6.19
C PHE A 222 16.95 52.38 -6.18
N SER A 223 18.00 51.54 -6.15
CA SER A 223 17.78 50.13 -5.81
C SER A 223 16.86 50.11 -4.59
N LYS A 224 15.58 49.73 -4.74
CA LYS A 224 14.58 49.55 -3.67
C LYS A 224 13.69 50.75 -3.24
N THR A 225 12.78 51.32 -4.07
CA THR A 225 11.88 52.42 -3.59
C THR A 225 10.38 52.38 -3.95
N THR A 226 9.78 51.22 -4.24
CA THR A 226 8.34 51.07 -3.91
C THR A 226 8.28 50.58 -2.48
N PHE A 227 7.89 51.46 -1.57
CA PHE A 227 7.97 51.23 -0.13
C PHE A 227 6.68 51.63 0.56
N PHE A 228 5.93 50.64 1.03
CA PHE A 228 4.79 50.87 1.90
C PHE A 228 5.20 50.42 3.30
N ASN A 229 5.39 51.34 4.23
CA ASN A 229 5.81 51.00 5.58
C ASN A 229 4.65 50.47 6.43
N SER A 230 4.99 50.03 7.64
CA SER A 230 4.10 49.68 8.74
C SER A 230 2.92 50.65 8.81
N SER A 231 1.69 50.14 8.76
CA SER A 231 0.38 50.82 8.78
C SER A 231 -0.14 51.51 7.50
N ALA A 232 0.62 51.60 6.40
CA ALA A 232 0.05 52.10 5.15
C ALA A 232 -1.05 51.16 4.60
N GLN A 233 -2.02 51.70 3.86
CA GLN A 233 -3.10 50.95 3.21
C GLN A 233 -3.10 51.24 1.70
N LEU A 234 -3.18 50.19 0.88
CA LEU A 234 -3.30 50.30 -0.58
C LEU A 234 -4.63 49.68 -1.02
N SER A 235 -5.46 50.48 -1.69
CA SER A 235 -6.76 50.04 -2.21
C SER A 235 -6.84 50.26 -3.72
N VAL A 236 -6.94 49.17 -4.48
CA VAL A 236 -7.03 49.16 -5.95
C VAL A 236 -8.43 48.69 -6.35
N LYS A 237 -9.19 49.55 -7.02
CA LYS A 237 -10.59 49.31 -7.40
C LYS A 237 -10.82 49.59 -8.88
N ASN A 238 -11.37 48.64 -9.61
CA ASN A 238 -11.65 48.74 -11.05
C ASN A 238 -10.44 49.25 -11.87
N SER A 239 -9.23 48.85 -11.49
CA SER A 239 -7.99 49.50 -11.95
C SER A 239 -6.94 48.50 -12.42
N THR A 240 -5.92 49.01 -13.11
CA THR A 240 -4.69 48.28 -13.43
C THR A 240 -3.56 48.87 -12.59
N PHE A 241 -2.85 48.03 -11.84
CA PHE A 241 -1.70 48.42 -11.02
C PHE A 241 -0.54 47.48 -11.32
N GLU A 242 0.53 48.00 -11.90
CA GLU A 242 1.74 47.24 -12.22
C GLU A 242 2.94 47.87 -11.52
N CYS A 243 3.69 47.07 -10.76
CA CYS A 243 4.86 47.54 -10.03
C CYS A 243 6.07 46.64 -10.34
N HIS A 244 7.11 47.26 -10.90
CA HIS A 244 8.42 46.67 -11.06
C HIS A 244 9.31 47.03 -9.86
N ASP A 245 10.32 46.21 -9.59
CA ASP A 245 11.35 46.43 -8.57
C ASP A 245 10.76 46.57 -7.14
N VAL A 246 9.84 45.67 -6.77
CA VAL A 246 9.08 45.74 -5.51
C VAL A 246 9.96 45.42 -4.31
N SER A 247 10.28 46.44 -3.52
CA SER A 247 11.34 46.28 -2.53
C SER A 247 10.95 46.14 -1.07
N ASN A 248 9.75 46.58 -0.69
CA ASN A 248 9.21 46.34 0.66
C ASN A 248 7.79 46.91 0.76
N LEU A 249 6.78 46.05 0.75
CA LEU A 249 5.57 46.33 1.54
C LEU A 249 5.90 45.79 2.93
N ALA A 250 6.33 46.62 3.88
CA ALA A 250 6.93 46.17 5.14
C ALA A 250 5.96 46.28 6.32
N GLY A 251 6.04 45.32 7.23
CA GLY A 251 6.03 45.56 8.67
C GLY A 251 4.71 46.03 9.25
N GLY A 252 3.57 45.47 8.86
CA GLY A 252 2.30 45.77 9.51
C GLY A 252 1.40 46.77 8.79
N SER A 253 1.67 47.11 7.52
CA SER A 253 0.65 47.68 6.62
C SER A 253 -0.66 46.90 6.75
N GLU A 254 -1.77 47.59 7.02
CA GLU A 254 -2.99 46.93 7.51
C GLU A 254 -3.63 46.02 6.46
N PHE A 255 -3.62 46.44 5.19
CA PHE A 255 -4.40 45.76 4.17
C PHE A 255 -4.04 46.23 2.75
N PHE A 256 -3.81 45.29 1.84
CA PHE A 256 -3.94 45.49 0.41
C PHE A 256 -5.32 44.99 -0.02
N PHE A 257 -6.14 45.91 -0.54
CA PHE A 257 -7.47 45.59 -1.03
C PHE A 257 -7.50 45.72 -2.55
N SER A 258 -7.80 44.63 -3.25
CA SER A 258 -8.05 44.65 -4.70
C SER A 258 -9.48 44.23 -4.99
N LYS A 259 -10.20 45.07 -5.74
CA LYS A 259 -11.55 44.75 -6.24
C LYS A 259 -11.68 45.03 -7.73
N ASN A 260 -12.18 44.07 -8.52
CA ASN A 260 -12.38 44.22 -9.97
C ASN A 260 -11.12 44.73 -10.71
N SER A 261 -9.92 44.35 -10.25
CA SER A 261 -8.66 44.98 -10.69
C SER A 261 -7.65 43.98 -11.23
N TYR A 262 -6.72 44.47 -12.04
CA TYR A 262 -5.54 43.74 -12.49
C TYR A 262 -4.31 44.28 -11.75
N VAL A 263 -3.60 43.41 -11.04
CA VAL A 263 -2.45 43.77 -10.21
C VAL A 263 -1.27 42.89 -10.60
N SER A 264 -0.11 43.48 -10.85
CA SER A 264 1.12 42.73 -11.16
C SER A 264 2.30 43.24 -10.35
N PHE A 265 3.01 42.31 -9.72
CA PHE A 265 4.25 42.53 -8.98
C PHE A 265 5.38 41.78 -9.68
N ILE A 266 6.39 42.53 -10.12
CA ILE A 266 7.55 42.02 -10.86
C ILE A 266 8.79 42.53 -10.14
N ASP A 267 9.61 41.65 -9.57
CA ASP A 267 10.84 42.04 -8.86
C ASP A 267 12.00 41.15 -9.29
N ASP A 268 12.92 41.69 -10.09
CA ASP A 268 14.10 40.96 -10.56
C ASP A 268 15.22 40.86 -9.48
N SER A 269 15.01 41.42 -8.29
CA SER A 269 15.99 41.50 -7.22
C SER A 269 15.82 40.37 -6.19
N ALA A 270 16.91 39.64 -5.91
CA ALA A 270 16.87 38.42 -5.09
C ALA A 270 16.81 38.65 -3.55
N ASP A 271 16.66 39.90 -3.09
CA ASP A 271 17.16 40.29 -1.76
C ASP A 271 16.11 40.78 -0.74
N LEU A 272 14.80 40.77 -1.03
CA LEU A 272 13.80 41.42 -0.16
C LEU A 272 12.48 40.65 -0.04
N PHE A 273 11.91 40.62 1.17
CA PHE A 273 10.57 40.08 1.44
C PHE A 273 9.52 41.17 1.30
N ASN A 274 8.41 40.90 0.60
CA ASN A 274 7.24 41.78 0.57
C ASN A 274 6.19 41.30 1.57
N GLU A 275 6.00 41.97 2.70
CA GLU A 275 5.00 41.64 3.74
C GLU A 275 3.62 42.30 3.48
N ILE A 276 2.69 41.58 2.87
CA ILE A 276 1.39 42.12 2.41
C ILE A 276 0.23 41.33 3.00
N GLY A 277 -0.71 41.99 3.69
CA GLY A 277 -2.04 41.39 3.94
C GLY A 277 -2.95 41.54 2.72
N LEU A 278 -3.62 40.48 2.27
CA LEU A 278 -4.39 40.51 1.02
C LEU A 278 -5.89 40.31 1.24
N TYR A 279 -6.70 41.16 0.62
CA TYR A 279 -8.10 40.88 0.32
C TYR A 279 -8.36 41.13 -1.15
N VAL A 280 -8.76 40.07 -1.83
CA VAL A 280 -8.85 40.03 -3.29
C VAL A 280 -10.26 39.60 -3.66
N ASP A 281 -10.98 40.49 -4.32
CA ASP A 281 -12.37 40.30 -4.73
C ASP A 281 -12.51 40.56 -6.23
N ASN A 282 -12.98 39.58 -6.98
CA ASN A 282 -13.12 39.61 -8.44
C ASN A 282 -11.92 40.24 -9.18
N SER A 283 -10.69 39.92 -8.78
CA SER A 283 -9.46 40.55 -9.30
C SER A 283 -8.48 39.53 -9.90
N SER A 284 -7.40 40.00 -10.50
CA SER A 284 -6.28 39.16 -10.92
C SER A 284 -4.98 39.72 -10.36
N ILE A 285 -4.21 38.89 -9.65
CA ILE A 285 -2.90 39.24 -9.09
C ILE A 285 -1.84 38.32 -9.67
N PHE A 286 -0.77 38.92 -10.19
CA PHE A 286 0.41 38.21 -10.72
C PHE A 286 1.63 38.54 -9.87
N ILE A 287 2.37 37.50 -9.47
CA ILE A 287 3.62 37.58 -8.71
C ILE A 287 4.66 36.86 -9.55
N GLN A 288 5.56 37.62 -10.19
CA GLN A 288 6.38 37.13 -11.30
C GLN A 288 7.89 37.24 -11.00
N GLU A 289 8.72 36.64 -11.85
CA GLU A 289 10.16 36.91 -11.95
C GLU A 289 10.96 36.87 -10.65
N LYS A 290 10.98 35.75 -9.90
CA LYS A 290 11.72 35.63 -8.61
C LYS A 290 11.27 36.56 -7.48
N THR A 291 10.11 37.22 -7.61
CA THR A 291 9.52 38.00 -6.52
C THR A 291 9.32 37.14 -5.27
N TYR A 292 9.81 37.62 -4.12
CA TYR A 292 9.48 37.06 -2.81
C TYR A 292 8.26 37.75 -2.23
N PHE A 293 7.19 36.99 -2.04
CA PHE A 293 5.92 37.43 -1.48
C PHE A 293 5.74 36.82 -0.08
N TYR A 294 5.47 37.65 0.91
CA TYR A 294 5.30 37.28 2.30
C TYR A 294 3.99 37.84 2.84
N SER A 295 3.28 37.12 3.71
CA SER A 295 2.05 37.62 4.30
C SER A 295 1.84 37.04 5.69
N GLU A 296 1.67 37.88 6.71
CA GLU A 296 1.27 37.43 8.07
C GLU A 296 -0.21 37.64 8.36
N LYS A 297 -0.93 38.31 7.45
CA LYS A 297 -2.32 38.69 7.67
C LYS A 297 -3.25 37.81 6.86
N PHE A 298 -4.53 37.81 7.24
CA PHE A 298 -5.59 37.08 6.57
C PHE A 298 -5.51 37.28 5.05
N ILE A 299 -5.58 36.17 4.30
CA ILE A 299 -5.74 36.21 2.85
C ILE A 299 -7.09 35.59 2.48
N GLY A 300 -8.00 36.45 2.01
CA GLY A 300 -9.25 36.04 1.40
C GLY A 300 -9.22 36.30 -0.09
N ASN A 301 -9.35 35.24 -0.87
CA ASN A 301 -9.53 35.29 -2.32
C ASN A 301 -10.97 34.88 -2.65
N PHE A 302 -11.74 35.84 -3.17
CA PHE A 302 -13.15 35.72 -3.50
C PHE A 302 -13.35 36.00 -4.99
N ASP A 303 -13.79 34.98 -5.73
CA ASP A 303 -13.94 35.03 -7.20
C ASP A 303 -12.71 35.62 -7.93
N SER A 304 -11.48 35.45 -7.42
CA SER A 304 -10.27 36.08 -7.98
C SER A 304 -9.19 35.09 -8.41
N TYR A 305 -8.30 35.57 -9.26
CA TYR A 305 -7.18 34.84 -9.82
C TYR A 305 -5.86 35.31 -9.19
N ILE A 306 -5.08 34.42 -8.59
CA ILE A 306 -3.76 34.73 -8.03
C ILE A 306 -2.75 33.75 -8.65
N GLN A 307 -1.66 34.27 -9.24
CA GLN A 307 -0.64 33.45 -9.89
C GLN A 307 0.77 33.80 -9.40
N PHE A 308 1.50 32.78 -8.96
CA PHE A 308 2.93 32.78 -8.72
C PHE A 308 3.63 32.15 -9.92
N GLU A 309 4.53 32.87 -10.57
CA GLU A 309 5.27 32.35 -11.73
C GLU A 309 6.76 32.73 -11.77
N ASN A 310 7.49 32.08 -12.67
CA ASN A 310 8.88 32.38 -13.04
C ASN A 310 9.85 32.49 -11.85
N GLY A 311 9.84 31.47 -10.97
CA GLY A 311 10.76 31.38 -9.84
C GLY A 311 10.38 32.21 -8.63
N SER A 312 9.16 32.79 -8.60
CA SER A 312 8.65 33.50 -7.43
C SER A 312 8.53 32.59 -6.21
N VAL A 313 8.59 33.19 -5.02
CA VAL A 313 8.51 32.49 -3.73
C VAL A 313 7.46 33.15 -2.86
N GLY A 314 6.36 32.45 -2.59
CA GLY A 314 5.33 32.87 -1.65
C GLY A 314 5.50 32.25 -0.27
N PHE A 315 5.31 33.04 0.79
CA PHE A 315 5.24 32.59 2.18
C PHE A 315 4.05 33.24 2.88
N ILE A 316 3.05 32.46 3.23
CA ILE A 316 1.81 32.95 3.85
C ILE A 316 1.71 32.33 5.23
N ASN A 317 1.84 33.18 6.24
CA ASN A 317 1.81 32.86 7.65
C ASN A 317 0.44 33.16 8.28
N ASN A 318 -0.64 32.89 7.55
CA ASN A 318 -2.02 32.99 8.02
C ASN A 318 -2.90 31.97 7.28
N ASP A 319 -4.15 31.80 7.71
CA ASP A 319 -5.12 30.98 6.99
C ASP A 319 -5.39 31.58 5.61
N TYR A 320 -5.44 30.72 4.60
CA TYR A 320 -5.63 31.08 3.20
C TYR A 320 -6.99 30.56 2.72
N TYR A 321 -7.92 31.48 2.46
CA TYR A 321 -9.28 31.15 2.05
C TYR A 321 -9.47 31.40 0.56
N LEU A 322 -9.80 30.34 -0.17
CA LEU A 322 -10.26 30.36 -1.55
C LEU A 322 -11.76 30.06 -1.55
N ASN A 323 -12.54 31.02 -2.04
CA ASN A 323 -13.99 30.91 -2.08
C ASN A 323 -14.54 31.44 -3.41
N GLY A 324 -15.70 30.96 -3.83
CA GLY A 324 -16.25 31.18 -5.16
C GLY A 324 -15.33 30.61 -6.24
N LYS A 325 -15.39 31.18 -7.44
CA LYS A 325 -14.60 30.77 -8.62
C LYS A 325 -13.14 31.23 -8.55
N SER A 326 -12.58 31.27 -7.35
CA SER A 326 -11.21 31.70 -7.10
C SER A 326 -10.21 30.68 -7.61
N ILE A 327 -9.12 31.15 -8.21
CA ILE A 327 -8.06 30.31 -8.74
C ILE A 327 -6.73 30.76 -8.15
N LEU A 328 -5.98 29.83 -7.57
CA LEU A 328 -4.59 29.98 -7.18
C LEU A 328 -3.71 29.14 -8.11
N VAL A 329 -2.75 29.76 -8.79
CA VAL A 329 -1.79 29.07 -9.66
C VAL A 329 -0.38 29.25 -9.12
N VAL A 330 0.37 28.14 -9.00
CA VAL A 330 1.80 28.15 -8.69
C VAL A 330 2.51 27.45 -9.85
N LYS A 331 3.27 28.19 -10.65
CA LYS A 331 3.93 27.71 -11.86
C LYS A 331 5.43 27.98 -11.81
N SER A 332 6.27 26.95 -11.93
CA SER A 332 7.73 27.06 -11.74
C SER A 332 8.15 27.92 -10.55
N SER A 333 7.43 27.79 -9.44
CA SER A 333 7.53 28.68 -8.27
C SER A 333 7.34 27.90 -6.97
N THR A 334 7.62 28.53 -5.83
CA THR A 334 7.43 27.90 -4.51
C THR A 334 6.39 28.68 -3.70
N LEU A 335 5.45 27.99 -3.06
CA LEU A 335 4.49 28.59 -2.14
C LEU A 335 4.49 27.82 -0.82
N THR A 336 4.71 28.51 0.29
CA THR A 336 4.60 27.95 1.65
C THR A 336 3.43 28.58 2.39
N LEU A 337 2.51 27.77 2.90
CA LEU A 337 1.40 28.16 3.77
C LEU A 337 1.67 27.62 5.17
N ASN A 338 1.88 28.45 6.19
CA ASN A 338 2.12 27.95 7.56
C ASN A 338 0.83 27.62 8.32
N HIS A 339 -0.33 28.02 7.81
CA HIS A 339 -1.63 27.75 8.42
C HIS A 339 -2.59 27.09 7.41
N THR A 340 -3.89 27.13 7.71
CA THR A 340 -4.90 26.31 7.03
C THR A 340 -5.09 26.79 5.60
N LEU A 341 -5.16 25.86 4.66
CA LEU A 341 -5.69 26.12 3.31
C LEU A 341 -7.14 25.67 3.26
N LEU A 342 -8.06 26.58 2.97
CA LEU A 342 -9.47 26.27 2.72
C LEU A 342 -9.79 26.59 1.25
N ALA A 343 -10.20 25.56 0.50
CA ALA A 343 -10.64 25.68 -0.90
C ALA A 343 -12.09 25.21 -1.04
N GLY A 344 -13.03 26.15 -1.05
CA GLY A 344 -14.47 25.88 -1.19
C GLY A 344 -15.08 26.44 -2.48
N ASP A 345 -16.36 26.14 -2.72
CA ASP A 345 -17.26 26.84 -3.66
C ASP A 345 -16.74 27.04 -5.10
N ASP A 346 -16.38 25.97 -5.82
CA ASP A 346 -15.78 26.00 -7.17
C ASP A 346 -14.35 26.59 -7.24
N SER A 347 -13.64 26.73 -6.13
CA SER A 347 -12.27 27.26 -6.14
C SER A 347 -11.20 26.22 -6.51
N TRP A 348 -10.16 26.67 -7.22
CA TRP A 348 -9.12 25.81 -7.79
C TRP A 348 -7.72 26.21 -7.34
N VAL A 349 -6.88 25.22 -7.00
CA VAL A 349 -5.45 25.35 -6.76
C VAL A 349 -4.70 24.53 -7.82
N TYR A 350 -3.88 25.18 -8.63
CA TYR A 350 -3.03 24.53 -9.64
C TYR A 350 -1.56 24.61 -9.25
N VAL A 351 -0.90 23.46 -9.18
CA VAL A 351 0.55 23.35 -8.91
C VAL A 351 1.24 22.79 -10.15
N LEU A 352 1.94 23.65 -10.90
CA LEU A 352 2.38 23.35 -12.26
C LEU A 352 3.90 23.45 -12.40
N GLU A 353 4.48 22.56 -13.20
CA GLU A 353 5.82 22.71 -13.80
C GLU A 353 6.95 23.01 -12.80
N ASN A 354 7.47 21.97 -12.14
CA ASN A 354 8.54 22.06 -11.13
C ASN A 354 8.20 22.97 -9.94
N SER A 355 6.91 23.27 -9.73
CA SER A 355 6.48 24.03 -8.55
C SER A 355 6.46 23.19 -7.29
N THR A 356 6.62 23.87 -6.16
CA THR A 356 6.44 23.28 -4.83
C THR A 356 5.41 24.05 -4.04
N VAL A 357 4.37 23.38 -3.56
CA VAL A 357 3.44 23.92 -2.54
C VAL A 357 3.68 23.15 -1.25
N ASN A 358 4.04 23.87 -0.18
CA ASN A 358 4.24 23.33 1.16
C ASN A 358 3.21 23.93 2.13
N ILE A 359 2.44 23.09 2.80
CA ILE A 359 1.45 23.50 3.78
C ILE A 359 1.83 22.92 5.14
N LYS A 360 1.93 23.76 6.17
CA LYS A 360 2.36 23.33 7.52
C LYS A 360 1.22 23.09 8.52
N ASN A 361 0.00 23.01 8.01
CA ASN A 361 -1.22 22.90 8.79
C ASN A 361 -2.31 22.17 7.97
N ASN A 362 -3.57 22.25 8.40
CA ASN A 362 -4.69 21.56 7.80
C ASN A 362 -5.01 22.03 6.38
N VAL A 363 -5.58 21.12 5.59
CA VAL A 363 -6.15 21.42 4.26
C VAL A 363 -7.59 20.96 4.25
N LEU A 364 -8.49 21.84 3.82
CA LEU A 364 -9.92 21.57 3.72
C LEU A 364 -10.39 21.93 2.31
N ILE A 365 -10.92 20.94 1.59
CA ILE A 365 -11.55 21.09 0.27
C ILE A 365 -13.03 20.80 0.42
N GLU A 366 -13.88 21.79 0.19
CA GLU A 366 -15.34 21.67 0.34
C GLU A 366 -16.06 21.84 -1.01
N LYS A 367 -17.31 21.38 -1.08
CA LYS A 367 -18.16 21.48 -2.27
C LYS A 367 -17.44 20.98 -3.50
N THR A 368 -17.19 21.82 -4.50
CA THR A 368 -16.57 21.49 -5.80
C THR A 368 -15.12 21.97 -5.90
N GLY A 369 -14.49 22.29 -4.77
CA GLY A 369 -13.09 22.72 -4.72
C GLY A 369 -12.15 21.67 -5.34
N LEU A 370 -11.06 22.15 -5.96
CA LEU A 370 -10.07 21.30 -6.63
C LEU A 370 -8.66 21.72 -6.27
N ILE A 371 -7.83 20.76 -5.83
CA ILE A 371 -6.38 20.91 -5.84
C ILE A 371 -5.83 19.97 -6.92
N SER A 372 -5.13 20.52 -7.90
CA SER A 372 -4.58 19.80 -9.04
C SER A 372 -3.10 20.11 -9.26
N GLY A 373 -2.31 19.12 -9.68
CA GLY A 373 -0.89 19.33 -9.96
C GLY A 373 -0.32 18.54 -11.14
N PHE A 374 0.64 19.16 -11.83
CA PHE A 374 1.30 18.64 -13.03
C PHE A 374 2.81 18.84 -12.92
N ARG A 375 3.59 17.75 -12.99
CA ARG A 375 5.06 17.77 -12.82
C ARG A 375 5.50 18.61 -11.62
N SER A 376 4.87 18.39 -10.47
CA SER A 376 4.99 19.29 -9.32
C SER A 376 5.18 18.54 -8.01
N LYS A 377 5.49 19.28 -6.95
CA LYS A 377 5.53 18.79 -5.57
C LYS A 377 4.44 19.46 -4.73
N PHE A 378 3.63 18.67 -4.05
CA PHE A 378 2.67 19.13 -3.05
C PHE A 378 2.94 18.41 -1.75
N GLU A 379 3.24 19.17 -0.69
CA GLU A 379 3.57 18.61 0.61
C GLU A 379 2.73 19.26 1.73
N ILE A 380 2.18 18.42 2.60
CA ILE A 380 1.69 18.82 3.91
C ILE A 380 2.68 18.29 4.93
N THR A 381 3.35 19.18 5.64
CA THR A 381 4.38 18.81 6.63
C THR A 381 4.00 19.31 8.02
N GLY A 382 4.24 18.49 9.03
CA GLY A 382 3.88 18.80 10.41
C GLY A 382 4.52 20.09 10.94
N LYS A 383 3.76 20.86 11.72
CA LYS A 383 4.32 21.69 12.81
C LYS A 383 4.91 20.72 13.85
N ASN A 384 5.93 21.09 14.61
CA ASN A 384 6.53 20.27 15.69
C ASN A 384 5.56 19.89 16.85
N SER A 385 4.24 19.98 16.67
CA SER A 385 3.21 19.73 17.68
C SER A 385 2.63 18.31 17.59
N THR A 386 2.10 17.85 18.72
CA THR A 386 1.45 16.54 18.90
C THR A 386 0.07 16.41 18.23
N ASP A 387 -0.38 17.45 17.52
CA ASP A 387 -1.71 17.49 16.94
C ASP A 387 -1.69 16.84 15.55
N ASN A 388 -2.58 15.87 15.33
CA ASN A 388 -2.70 15.20 14.03
C ASN A 388 -3.24 16.18 12.99
N LEU A 389 -2.42 16.56 12.01
CA LEU A 389 -2.88 17.33 10.85
C LEU A 389 -3.98 16.59 10.10
N ILE A 390 -4.91 17.34 9.50
CA ILE A 390 -6.03 16.81 8.73
C ILE A 390 -5.98 17.36 7.30
N PHE A 391 -6.05 16.45 6.33
CA PHE A 391 -6.43 16.75 4.95
C PHE A 391 -7.86 16.25 4.77
N GLN A 392 -8.81 17.16 4.60
CA GLN A 392 -10.23 16.83 4.46
C GLN A 392 -10.77 17.23 3.08
N LEU A 393 -11.51 16.32 2.45
CA LEU A 393 -12.31 16.56 1.25
C LEU A 393 -13.77 16.24 1.57
N GLU A 394 -14.66 17.19 1.33
CA GLU A 394 -16.11 17.03 1.54
C GLU A 394 -16.90 17.27 0.26
N ASP A 395 -18.16 16.81 0.24
CA ASP A 395 -19.13 16.98 -0.83
C ASP A 395 -18.71 16.47 -2.22
N GLN A 396 -17.98 17.25 -3.01
CA GLN A 396 -17.47 16.90 -4.34
C GLN A 396 -16.01 17.35 -4.50
N GLY A 397 -15.30 17.53 -3.38
CA GLY A 397 -13.93 18.03 -3.35
C GLY A 397 -12.97 17.09 -4.07
N GLN A 398 -11.98 17.66 -4.76
CA GLN A 398 -11.10 16.88 -5.62
C GLN A 398 -9.62 17.15 -5.35
N LEU A 399 -8.84 16.08 -5.34
CA LEU A 399 -7.38 16.08 -5.31
C LEU A 399 -6.88 15.29 -6.53
N TYR A 400 -6.19 15.96 -7.45
CA TYR A 400 -5.77 15.34 -8.72
C TYR A 400 -4.31 15.65 -9.09
N PHE A 401 -3.42 14.66 -9.06
CA PHE A 401 -2.00 14.87 -9.39
C PHE A 401 -1.51 13.94 -10.49
N TYR A 402 -0.78 14.49 -11.47
CA TYR A 402 -0.34 13.75 -12.63
C TYR A 402 1.04 14.10 -13.19
N ASP A 403 1.54 13.20 -14.06
CA ASP A 403 2.79 13.30 -14.84
C ASP A 403 4.04 13.57 -13.98
N TYR A 404 4.50 12.54 -13.27
CA TYR A 404 5.66 12.55 -12.38
C TYR A 404 5.56 13.54 -11.23
N SER A 405 4.35 13.86 -10.77
CA SER A 405 4.17 14.67 -9.57
C SER A 405 4.55 13.88 -8.30
N THR A 406 4.85 14.62 -7.23
CA THR A 406 5.12 14.09 -5.89
C THR A 406 4.13 14.68 -4.90
N VAL A 407 3.41 13.82 -4.17
CA VAL A 407 2.46 14.23 -3.12
C VAL A 407 2.91 13.61 -1.80
N ILE A 408 3.15 14.43 -0.77
CA ILE A 408 3.56 13.96 0.56
C ILE A 408 2.59 14.54 1.59
N LEU A 409 1.80 13.69 2.25
CA LEU A 409 0.83 14.13 3.25
C LEU A 409 1.20 13.59 4.63
N GLU A 410 1.76 14.43 5.50
CA GLU A 410 1.95 14.16 6.92
C GLU A 410 0.68 14.45 7.74
N SER A 411 -0.46 14.00 7.23
CA SER A 411 -1.78 14.31 7.77
C SER A 411 -2.75 13.14 7.60
N ASN A 412 -3.76 13.06 8.46
CA ASN A 412 -4.90 12.17 8.30
C ASN A 412 -5.70 12.60 7.07
N LEU A 413 -5.76 11.76 6.04
CA LEU A 413 -6.62 12.00 4.88
C LEU A 413 -8.05 11.54 5.20
N GLN A 414 -9.02 12.42 5.04
CA GLN A 414 -10.45 12.13 5.18
C GLN A 414 -11.17 12.61 3.92
N ALA A 415 -11.84 11.71 3.22
CA ALA A 415 -12.66 12.04 2.05
C ALA A 415 -14.10 11.58 2.28
N ALA A 416 -15.06 12.48 2.08
CA ALA A 416 -16.50 12.24 2.26
C ALA A 416 -17.30 12.79 1.07
N GLY A 417 -18.61 12.51 1.04
CA GLY A 417 -19.46 12.84 -0.11
C GLY A 417 -19.05 12.06 -1.37
N ASN A 418 -19.10 12.72 -2.53
CA ASN A 418 -18.58 12.29 -3.83
C ASN A 418 -17.15 12.79 -4.10
N SER A 419 -16.34 12.99 -3.05
CA SER A 419 -14.96 13.48 -3.20
C SER A 419 -14.07 12.50 -3.98
N VAL A 420 -13.09 13.02 -4.72
CA VAL A 420 -12.18 12.21 -5.55
C VAL A 420 -10.74 12.51 -5.20
N VAL A 421 -9.96 11.48 -4.87
CA VAL A 421 -8.52 11.52 -4.70
C VAL A 421 -7.90 10.68 -5.79
N ALA A 422 -7.15 11.30 -6.71
CA ALA A 422 -6.73 10.65 -7.94
C ALA A 422 -5.28 10.97 -8.32
N PHE A 423 -4.53 9.92 -8.63
CA PHE A 423 -3.11 9.94 -8.96
C PHE A 423 -2.87 9.26 -10.29
N ASN A 424 -2.13 9.91 -11.18
CA ASN A 424 -1.86 9.42 -12.54
C ASN A 424 -0.38 9.64 -12.90
N HIS A 425 0.41 8.56 -12.88
CA HIS A 425 1.86 8.62 -12.97
C HIS A 425 2.50 9.49 -11.86
N THR A 426 2.09 9.28 -10.61
CA THR A 426 2.47 10.11 -9.47
C THR A 426 3.07 9.26 -8.36
N TYR A 427 4.05 9.80 -7.64
CA TYR A 427 4.50 9.24 -6.36
C TYR A 427 3.76 9.93 -5.22
N THR A 428 3.02 9.15 -4.43
CA THR A 428 2.23 9.64 -3.30
C THR A 428 2.64 8.92 -2.04
N ASN A 429 2.93 9.66 -0.97
CA ASN A 429 3.17 9.12 0.36
C ASN A 429 2.23 9.76 1.39
N PHE A 430 1.46 8.93 2.08
CA PHE A 430 0.58 9.29 3.17
C PHE A 430 1.21 8.79 4.48
N ASN A 431 1.76 9.67 5.29
CA ASN A 431 2.46 9.30 6.54
C ASN A 431 1.49 9.05 7.71
N SER A 432 0.19 8.91 7.45
CA SER A 432 -0.85 8.71 8.46
C SER A 432 -2.04 7.93 7.89
N LYS A 433 -3.12 7.77 8.67
CA LYS A 433 -4.33 7.05 8.23
C LYS A 433 -5.07 7.78 7.10
N ALA A 434 -5.73 6.99 6.24
CA ALA A 434 -6.64 7.48 5.21
C ALA A 434 -8.04 6.89 5.40
N THR A 435 -9.08 7.71 5.31
CA THR A 435 -10.48 7.28 5.50
C THR A 435 -11.38 7.86 4.41
N PHE A 436 -12.19 7.00 3.81
CA PHE A 436 -13.12 7.32 2.71
C PHE A 436 -14.54 6.91 3.11
N PHE A 437 -15.48 7.85 3.01
CA PHE A 437 -16.90 7.68 3.35
C PHE A 437 -17.81 7.92 2.14
N ASN A 438 -19.10 7.61 2.29
CA ASN A 438 -20.15 7.89 1.31
C ASN A 438 -19.85 7.31 -0.08
N THR A 439 -19.58 8.14 -1.09
CA THR A 439 -19.28 7.76 -2.49
C THR A 439 -17.89 8.23 -2.89
N SER A 440 -17.04 8.56 -1.92
CA SER A 440 -15.70 9.07 -2.17
C SER A 440 -14.81 8.00 -2.79
N THR A 441 -13.84 8.43 -3.61
CA THR A 441 -13.07 7.51 -4.45
C THR A 441 -11.57 7.79 -4.38
N LEU A 442 -10.78 6.72 -4.26
CA LEU A 442 -9.33 6.72 -4.44
C LEU A 442 -8.97 6.08 -5.79
N ILE A 443 -8.23 6.81 -6.64
CA ILE A 443 -7.83 6.37 -7.98
C ILE A 443 -6.30 6.39 -8.10
N GLY A 444 -5.69 5.28 -8.47
CA GLY A 444 -4.28 5.19 -8.89
C GLY A 444 -4.18 4.68 -10.32
N ARG A 445 -3.53 5.44 -11.21
CA ARG A 445 -3.38 5.11 -12.65
C ARG A 445 -1.95 5.28 -13.17
N ASN A 446 -1.65 4.59 -14.27
CA ASN A 446 -0.49 4.81 -15.15
C ASN A 446 0.85 4.88 -14.39
N PHE A 447 1.21 3.79 -13.72
CA PHE A 447 2.47 3.65 -12.97
C PHE A 447 2.56 4.61 -11.78
N SER A 448 1.44 4.89 -11.12
CA SER A 448 1.46 5.60 -9.84
C SER A 448 1.98 4.68 -8.73
N THR A 449 2.71 5.26 -7.79
CA THR A 449 3.12 4.58 -6.55
C THR A 449 2.47 5.28 -5.38
N ILE A 450 1.65 4.55 -4.63
CA ILE A 450 0.96 5.05 -3.44
C ILE A 450 1.50 4.31 -2.22
N VAL A 451 2.03 5.05 -1.24
CA VAL A 451 2.48 4.51 0.05
C VAL A 451 1.60 5.09 1.15
N LEU A 452 1.11 4.23 2.04
CA LEU A 452 0.32 4.60 3.22
C LEU A 452 0.98 3.98 4.45
N ASP A 453 1.44 4.81 5.38
CA ASP A 453 2.17 4.35 6.57
C ASP A 453 1.27 3.73 7.65
N ASP A 454 -0.04 3.96 7.57
CA ASP A 454 -1.03 3.49 8.54
C ASP A 454 -2.22 2.82 7.83
N ASN A 455 -3.41 2.86 8.43
CA ASN A 455 -4.59 2.15 7.96
C ASN A 455 -5.34 2.90 6.84
N LEU A 456 -5.88 2.13 5.89
CA LEU A 456 -6.88 2.57 4.90
C LEU A 456 -8.26 2.06 5.33
N ILE A 457 -9.21 2.97 5.53
CA ILE A 457 -10.58 2.62 5.91
C ILE A 457 -11.54 3.13 4.83
N MET A 458 -12.39 2.25 4.30
CA MET A 458 -13.38 2.56 3.27
C MET A 458 -14.76 2.09 3.74
N VAL A 459 -15.73 3.01 3.76
CA VAL A 459 -17.08 2.82 4.34
C VAL A 459 -18.17 3.20 3.31
N ASP A 460 -19.42 2.81 3.55
CA ASP A 460 -20.59 3.12 2.74
C ASP A 460 -20.48 2.61 1.29
N ASN A 461 -20.44 3.48 0.29
CA ASN A 461 -20.27 3.18 -1.14
C ASN A 461 -18.94 3.74 -1.68
N SER A 462 -17.96 3.98 -0.80
CA SER A 462 -16.65 4.48 -1.21
C SER A 462 -15.92 3.45 -2.07
N SER A 463 -15.00 3.90 -2.91
CA SER A 463 -14.37 3.02 -3.88
C SER A 463 -12.89 3.26 -4.08
N MET A 464 -12.17 2.17 -4.37
CA MET A 464 -10.77 2.21 -4.70
C MET A 464 -10.55 1.57 -6.08
N TYR A 465 -9.91 2.32 -6.97
CA TYR A 465 -9.61 1.89 -8.33
C TYR A 465 -8.11 2.02 -8.61
N LEU A 466 -7.46 0.88 -8.87
CA LEU A 466 -6.06 0.82 -9.26
C LEU A 466 -5.90 0.25 -10.67
N GLU A 467 -5.18 0.95 -11.53
CA GLU A 467 -4.86 0.51 -12.88
C GLU A 467 -3.39 0.81 -13.20
N PHE A 468 -2.61 -0.21 -13.59
CA PHE A 468 -1.17 -0.07 -13.83
C PHE A 468 -0.39 0.57 -12.67
N SER A 469 -0.78 0.36 -11.42
CA SER A 469 -0.21 1.13 -10.28
C SER A 469 0.20 0.23 -9.12
N ASP A 470 1.08 0.73 -8.27
CA ASP A 470 1.54 0.05 -7.07
C ASP A 470 1.01 0.75 -5.83
N ILE A 471 0.43 -0.01 -4.89
CA ILE A 471 0.10 0.48 -3.56
C ILE A 471 0.79 -0.37 -2.47
N THR A 472 1.38 0.30 -1.49
CA THR A 472 1.89 -0.33 -0.26
C THR A 472 1.24 0.31 0.95
N ILE A 473 0.66 -0.52 1.82
CA ILE A 473 0.01 -0.10 3.05
C ILE A 473 0.72 -0.78 4.22
N ASN A 474 1.38 0.01 5.05
CA ASN A 474 2.13 -0.47 6.21
C ASN A 474 1.20 -0.85 7.38
N GLY A 475 0.00 -0.24 7.46
CA GLY A 475 -1.07 -0.66 8.35
C GLY A 475 -2.00 -1.69 7.71
N SER A 476 -3.30 -1.51 7.94
CA SER A 476 -4.36 -2.45 7.56
C SER A 476 -5.35 -1.81 6.59
N ILE A 477 -6.04 -2.63 5.78
CA ILE A 477 -7.19 -2.18 4.99
C ILE A 477 -8.48 -2.70 5.62
N VAL A 478 -9.48 -1.83 5.74
CA VAL A 478 -10.85 -2.19 6.16
C VAL A 478 -11.87 -1.67 5.16
N PHE A 479 -12.68 -2.56 4.59
CA PHE A 479 -13.86 -2.25 3.78
C PHE A 479 -15.13 -2.57 4.58
N ASN A 480 -16.08 -1.64 4.64
CA ASN A 480 -17.39 -1.82 5.28
C ASN A 480 -18.54 -1.54 4.31
N ASP A 481 -19.72 -2.04 4.64
CA ASP A 481 -20.99 -1.81 3.95
C ASP A 481 -20.99 -2.23 2.46
N ASN A 482 -20.94 -1.26 1.54
CA ASN A 482 -20.93 -1.45 0.09
C ASN A 482 -19.65 -0.92 -0.57
N ALA A 483 -18.59 -0.65 0.21
CA ALA A 483 -17.33 -0.15 -0.30
C ALA A 483 -16.67 -1.21 -1.20
N PHE A 484 -15.96 -0.80 -2.26
CA PHE A 484 -15.40 -1.77 -3.22
C PHE A 484 -13.99 -1.41 -3.70
N LEU A 485 -13.25 -2.45 -4.09
CA LEU A 485 -11.89 -2.37 -4.63
C LEU A 485 -11.84 -3.07 -5.99
N THR A 486 -11.40 -2.34 -7.01
CA THR A 486 -11.01 -2.91 -8.31
C THR A 486 -9.56 -2.61 -8.60
N MET A 487 -8.80 -3.66 -8.88
CA MET A 487 -7.39 -3.58 -9.21
C MET A 487 -7.12 -4.28 -10.55
N ARG A 488 -6.45 -3.58 -11.47
CA ARG A 488 -6.10 -4.06 -12.81
C ARG A 488 -4.63 -3.82 -13.11
N GLN A 489 -3.89 -4.86 -13.51
CA GLN A 489 -2.47 -4.73 -13.91
C GLN A 489 -1.61 -4.01 -12.87
N SER A 490 -1.88 -4.25 -11.59
CA SER A 490 -1.36 -3.46 -10.48
C SER A 490 -0.78 -4.36 -9.39
N SER A 491 -0.05 -3.78 -8.44
CA SER A 491 0.45 -4.46 -7.26
C SER A 491 -0.12 -3.83 -6.00
N CYS A 492 -0.56 -4.65 -5.04
CA CYS A 492 -0.99 -4.21 -3.72
C CYS A 492 -0.29 -5.03 -2.65
N LYS A 493 0.38 -4.36 -1.72
CA LYS A 493 1.03 -4.98 -0.56
C LYS A 493 0.48 -4.38 0.74
N VAL A 494 -0.08 -5.23 1.60
CA VAL A 494 -0.59 -4.87 2.92
C VAL A 494 0.28 -5.54 3.97
N LYS A 495 0.92 -4.79 4.87
CA LYS A 495 1.74 -5.37 5.96
C LYS A 495 0.94 -5.72 7.21
N GLY A 496 -0.24 -5.14 7.39
CA GLY A 496 -1.17 -5.46 8.47
C GLY A 496 -2.21 -6.48 8.01
N PHE A 497 -3.48 -6.26 8.40
CA PHE A 497 -4.59 -7.11 7.99
C PHE A 497 -5.43 -6.49 6.88
N PHE A 498 -6.16 -7.33 6.15
CA PHE A 498 -7.19 -6.94 5.20
C PHE A 498 -8.52 -7.49 5.72
N SER A 499 -9.48 -6.60 6.00
CA SER A 499 -10.81 -6.99 6.44
C SER A 499 -11.87 -6.41 5.53
N ASP A 500 -12.58 -7.28 4.82
CA ASP A 500 -13.76 -6.93 4.04
C ASP A 500 -15.03 -7.39 4.78
N TYR A 501 -15.77 -6.42 5.33
CA TYR A 501 -17.05 -6.59 6.00
C TYR A 501 -18.24 -6.26 5.08
N THR A 502 -18.04 -6.23 3.77
CA THR A 502 -19.12 -5.93 2.82
C THR A 502 -20.13 -7.08 2.72
N SER A 503 -21.37 -6.73 2.37
CA SER A 503 -22.47 -7.70 2.25
C SER A 503 -22.39 -8.49 0.94
N PRO A 504 -22.58 -9.82 0.89
CA PRO A 504 -22.39 -10.66 -0.31
C PRO A 504 -23.46 -10.49 -1.43
N ILE A 505 -24.22 -9.38 -1.45
CA ILE A 505 -25.37 -9.16 -2.36
C ILE A 505 -24.95 -8.79 -3.79
N LYS A 506 -23.87 -8.03 -3.99
CA LYS A 506 -23.37 -7.67 -5.35
C LYS A 506 -22.50 -8.79 -5.92
N GLU A 507 -22.33 -8.80 -7.24
CA GLU A 507 -21.54 -9.85 -7.91
C GLU A 507 -20.11 -9.94 -7.34
N PHE A 508 -19.40 -8.81 -7.21
CA PHE A 508 -18.07 -8.71 -6.58
C PHE A 508 -17.84 -7.36 -5.92
N TYR A 509 -17.19 -7.33 -4.75
CA TYR A 509 -16.70 -6.11 -4.07
C TYR A 509 -15.19 -5.97 -4.17
N LEU A 510 -14.47 -7.09 -4.20
CA LEU A 510 -13.03 -7.12 -4.43
C LEU A 510 -12.75 -7.78 -5.77
N ALA A 511 -12.19 -7.05 -6.73
CA ALA A 511 -11.78 -7.57 -8.03
C ALA A 511 -10.27 -7.37 -8.24
N ILE A 512 -9.54 -8.48 -8.34
CA ILE A 512 -8.09 -8.55 -8.56
C ILE A 512 -7.86 -9.13 -9.97
N ILE A 513 -7.47 -8.30 -10.93
CA ILE A 513 -7.40 -8.67 -12.34
C ILE A 513 -6.00 -8.39 -12.90
N ASN A 514 -5.33 -9.38 -13.50
CA ASN A 514 -3.96 -9.26 -14.01
C ASN A 514 -2.97 -8.66 -12.98
N SER A 515 -3.14 -8.92 -11.68
CA SER A 515 -2.51 -8.16 -10.61
C SER A 515 -1.82 -9.06 -9.56
N GLN A 516 -1.01 -8.44 -8.70
CA GLN A 516 -0.43 -9.08 -7.52
C GLN A 516 -1.05 -8.46 -6.26
N PHE A 517 -1.56 -9.30 -5.36
CA PHE A 517 -2.14 -8.87 -4.09
C PHE A 517 -1.49 -9.66 -2.95
N SER A 518 -0.80 -8.98 -2.04
CA SER A 518 -0.06 -9.61 -0.94
C SER A 518 -0.48 -9.03 0.40
N VAL A 519 -0.81 -9.89 1.35
CA VAL A 519 -1.14 -9.54 2.73
C VAL A 519 -0.18 -10.27 3.68
N ASP A 520 0.66 -9.52 4.39
CA ASP A 520 1.56 -10.04 5.43
C ASP A 520 0.86 -10.07 6.80
N GLY A 521 -0.29 -10.73 6.84
CA GLY A 521 -1.16 -10.77 8.01
C GLY A 521 -2.42 -11.58 7.73
N TYR A 522 -3.54 -11.15 8.32
CA TYR A 522 -4.82 -11.81 8.16
C TYR A 522 -5.64 -11.18 7.03
N LEU A 523 -6.22 -12.00 6.16
CA LEU A 523 -7.20 -11.61 5.14
C LEU A 523 -8.56 -12.22 5.51
N PHE A 524 -9.51 -11.37 5.87
CA PHE A 524 -10.92 -11.72 6.07
C PHE A 524 -11.80 -11.14 4.96
N SER A 525 -12.78 -11.92 4.50
CA SER A 525 -13.83 -11.39 3.65
C SER A 525 -15.20 -12.02 3.92
N SER A 526 -16.17 -11.20 4.30
CA SER A 526 -17.60 -11.52 4.19
C SER A 526 -18.19 -11.18 2.82
N GLY A 527 -17.49 -10.34 2.03
CA GLY A 527 -17.86 -9.95 0.68
C GLY A 527 -17.49 -10.99 -0.39
N ASN A 528 -17.87 -10.70 -1.64
CA ASN A 528 -17.55 -11.52 -2.81
C ASN A 528 -16.23 -11.05 -3.46
N ILE A 529 -15.30 -11.99 -3.64
CA ILE A 529 -13.98 -11.79 -4.23
C ILE A 529 -13.89 -12.43 -5.62
N LEU A 530 -13.37 -11.67 -6.59
CA LEU A 530 -12.95 -12.14 -7.90
C LEU A 530 -11.43 -12.05 -8.06
N ILE A 531 -10.79 -13.15 -8.44
CA ILE A 531 -9.37 -13.21 -8.81
C ILE A 531 -9.27 -13.71 -10.26
N SER A 532 -8.69 -12.90 -11.15
CA SER A 532 -8.57 -13.23 -12.57
C SER A 532 -7.16 -13.00 -13.07
N ASN A 533 -6.50 -14.05 -13.57
CA ASN A 533 -5.10 -14.00 -14.04
C ASN A 533 -4.17 -13.26 -13.06
N SER A 534 -4.34 -13.53 -11.77
CA SER A 534 -3.70 -12.77 -10.70
C SER A 534 -3.10 -13.69 -9.65
N THR A 535 -2.16 -13.15 -8.88
CA THR A 535 -1.59 -13.84 -7.71
C THR A 535 -2.09 -13.19 -6.43
N LEU A 536 -2.68 -13.97 -5.53
CA LEU A 536 -3.00 -13.58 -4.17
C LEU A 536 -2.09 -14.35 -3.21
N GLU A 537 -1.31 -13.63 -2.40
CA GLU A 537 -0.46 -14.20 -1.36
C GLU A 537 -0.91 -13.71 0.02
N CYS A 538 -1.16 -14.64 0.94
CA CYS A 538 -1.51 -14.33 2.33
C CYS A 538 -0.52 -15.05 3.25
N ASN A 539 0.20 -14.32 4.08
CA ASN A 539 1.08 -14.87 5.10
C ASN A 539 0.37 -14.78 6.46
N ASN A 540 -0.10 -15.92 6.98
CA ASN A 540 -0.98 -16.15 8.12
C ASN A 540 -2.38 -16.64 7.67
N GLU A 541 -3.48 -16.01 8.10
CA GLU A 541 -4.83 -16.56 7.91
C GLU A 541 -5.56 -15.90 6.74
N PHE A 542 -6.18 -16.72 5.89
CA PHE A 542 -7.08 -16.33 4.81
C PHE A 542 -8.46 -16.93 5.07
N LYS A 543 -9.44 -16.12 5.45
CA LYS A 543 -10.80 -16.58 5.78
C LYS A 543 -11.85 -15.96 4.87
N ILE A 544 -12.64 -16.80 4.22
CA ILE A 544 -13.74 -16.43 3.34
C ILE A 544 -15.07 -16.89 3.89
N VAL A 545 -15.95 -15.95 4.22
CA VAL A 545 -17.36 -16.20 4.56
C VAL A 545 -18.27 -15.91 3.38
N GLY A 546 -17.94 -14.92 2.55
CA GLY A 546 -18.64 -14.61 1.31
C GLY A 546 -18.32 -15.56 0.16
N GLY A 547 -18.45 -15.09 -1.08
CA GLY A 547 -18.11 -15.85 -2.28
C GLY A 547 -16.65 -15.66 -2.70
N LEU A 548 -15.99 -16.74 -3.12
CA LEU A 548 -14.69 -16.66 -3.83
C LEU A 548 -14.84 -17.21 -5.25
N ARG A 549 -14.50 -16.39 -6.24
CA ARG A 549 -14.42 -16.79 -7.65
C ARG A 549 -13.02 -16.56 -8.19
N THR A 550 -12.45 -17.58 -8.80
CA THR A 550 -11.17 -17.44 -9.53
C THR A 550 -11.30 -17.92 -10.98
N VAL A 551 -10.53 -17.31 -11.88
CA VAL A 551 -10.49 -17.65 -13.32
C VAL A 551 -9.11 -17.36 -13.94
N ASN A 552 -8.88 -17.85 -15.16
CA ASN A 552 -7.81 -17.44 -16.07
C ASN A 552 -6.37 -17.59 -15.52
N ASN A 553 -5.97 -18.78 -15.05
CA ASN A 553 -4.62 -19.06 -14.54
C ASN A 553 -4.22 -18.23 -13.31
N SER A 554 -5.14 -18.07 -12.36
CA SER A 554 -4.82 -17.39 -11.10
C SER A 554 -4.00 -18.29 -10.15
N HIS A 555 -3.36 -17.68 -9.15
CA HIS A 555 -2.60 -18.39 -8.12
C HIS A 555 -2.96 -17.83 -6.74
N ILE A 556 -3.39 -18.69 -5.82
CA ILE A 556 -3.59 -18.36 -4.40
C ILE A 556 -2.49 -19.08 -3.61
N ILE A 557 -1.74 -18.32 -2.82
CA ILE A 557 -0.68 -18.84 -1.94
C ILE A 557 -1.02 -18.46 -0.51
N VAL A 558 -1.15 -19.45 0.37
CA VAL A 558 -1.29 -19.23 1.81
C VAL A 558 -0.09 -19.82 2.53
N SER A 559 0.65 -18.97 3.23
CA SER A 559 1.87 -19.31 3.95
C SER A 559 1.66 -19.16 5.46
N ASN A 560 2.12 -20.12 6.25
CA ASN A 560 2.18 -20.02 7.72
C ASN A 560 0.84 -19.75 8.44
N GLY A 561 -0.30 -20.18 7.89
CA GLY A 561 -1.60 -20.07 8.56
C GLY A 561 -2.76 -20.67 7.78
N ASN A 562 -3.98 -20.37 8.21
CA ASN A 562 -5.16 -21.15 7.80
C ASN A 562 -5.85 -20.54 6.59
N PHE A 563 -6.20 -21.35 5.59
CA PHE A 563 -7.17 -21.01 4.56
C PHE A 563 -8.53 -21.62 4.95
N SER A 564 -9.46 -20.80 5.46
CA SER A 564 -10.79 -21.24 5.91
C SER A 564 -11.88 -20.78 4.95
N VAL A 565 -12.76 -21.72 4.57
CA VAL A 565 -13.84 -21.53 3.62
C VAL A 565 -15.18 -21.83 4.30
N ASP A 566 -15.99 -20.79 4.50
CA ASP A 566 -17.35 -20.90 5.05
C ASP A 566 -18.46 -20.72 4.00
N GLY A 567 -18.16 -19.97 2.92
CA GLY A 567 -19.11 -19.64 1.86
C GLY A 567 -19.10 -20.58 0.65
N ARG A 568 -19.67 -20.09 -0.46
CA ARG A 568 -19.65 -20.77 -1.76
C ARG A 568 -18.39 -20.40 -2.53
N ILE A 569 -17.68 -21.40 -3.03
CA ILE A 569 -16.43 -21.18 -3.77
C ILE A 569 -16.54 -21.79 -5.16
N ARG A 570 -16.12 -21.02 -6.16
CA ARG A 570 -15.95 -21.49 -7.54
C ARG A 570 -14.56 -21.12 -8.06
N ILE A 571 -13.68 -22.10 -8.13
CA ILE A 571 -12.28 -21.92 -8.55
C ILE A 571 -12.14 -22.50 -9.94
N ASN A 572 -11.79 -21.69 -10.93
CA ASN A 572 -11.56 -22.16 -12.29
C ASN A 572 -10.14 -21.79 -12.73
N ASP A 573 -9.45 -22.70 -13.41
CA ASP A 573 -8.13 -22.47 -13.99
C ASP A 573 -7.18 -21.81 -12.97
N THR A 574 -7.03 -22.38 -11.77
CA THR A 574 -6.29 -21.74 -10.67
C THR A 574 -5.46 -22.74 -9.91
N THR A 575 -4.29 -22.31 -9.44
CA THR A 575 -3.48 -23.05 -8.48
C THR A 575 -3.73 -22.51 -7.07
N ILE A 576 -4.04 -23.38 -6.11
CA ILE A 576 -4.05 -23.07 -4.68
C ILE A 576 -2.86 -23.79 -4.07
N GLU A 577 -1.98 -23.06 -3.39
CA GLU A 577 -0.82 -23.60 -2.72
C GLU A 577 -0.88 -23.25 -1.23
N LEU A 578 -1.01 -24.28 -0.39
CA LEU A 578 -0.87 -24.16 1.06
C LEU A 578 0.55 -24.61 1.43
N LYS A 579 1.41 -23.66 1.80
CA LYS A 579 2.80 -23.97 2.15
C LYS A 579 2.93 -24.53 3.57
N ASN A 580 2.11 -24.01 4.49
CA ASN A 580 2.05 -24.42 5.90
C ASN A 580 0.76 -23.84 6.53
N GLY A 581 0.06 -24.62 7.36
CA GLY A 581 -1.17 -24.22 8.06
C GLY A 581 -2.35 -25.15 7.77
N ILE A 582 -3.60 -24.67 7.82
CA ILE A 582 -4.80 -25.52 7.66
C ILE A 582 -5.68 -25.03 6.50
N LEU A 583 -5.94 -25.86 5.50
CA LEU A 583 -7.02 -25.65 4.54
C LEU A 583 -8.31 -26.28 5.09
N GLU A 584 -9.29 -25.47 5.50
CA GLU A 584 -10.53 -25.94 6.10
C GLU A 584 -11.76 -25.57 5.25
N PHE A 585 -12.55 -26.58 4.89
CA PHE A 585 -13.89 -26.44 4.31
C PHE A 585 -14.93 -26.70 5.40
N SER A 586 -15.70 -25.67 5.76
CA SER A 586 -16.68 -25.78 6.85
C SER A 586 -18.00 -26.41 6.43
N GLU A 587 -18.85 -26.75 7.40
CA GLU A 587 -20.02 -27.64 7.22
C GLU A 587 -21.02 -27.17 6.15
N SER A 588 -21.08 -25.86 5.87
CA SER A 588 -21.97 -25.26 4.86
C SER A 588 -21.28 -24.95 3.53
N SER A 589 -19.98 -25.21 3.42
CA SER A 589 -19.22 -24.88 2.23
C SER A 589 -19.57 -25.81 1.07
N ASN A 590 -19.83 -25.19 -0.09
CA ASN A 590 -19.94 -25.88 -1.37
C ASN A 590 -18.84 -25.33 -2.28
N SER A 591 -17.85 -26.16 -2.55
CA SER A 591 -16.64 -25.78 -3.27
C SER A 591 -16.53 -26.56 -4.57
N ILE A 592 -16.57 -25.84 -5.69
CA ILE A 592 -16.40 -26.41 -7.03
C ILE A 592 -15.09 -25.90 -7.61
N LEU A 593 -14.21 -26.83 -7.95
CA LEU A 593 -12.93 -26.54 -8.58
C LEU A 593 -12.91 -27.14 -9.98
N SER A 594 -12.59 -26.32 -10.99
CA SER A 594 -12.50 -26.71 -12.39
C SER A 594 -11.13 -26.40 -12.97
N ASN A 595 -10.52 -27.32 -13.71
CA ASN A 595 -9.21 -27.13 -14.36
C ASN A 595 -8.13 -26.59 -13.41
N SER A 596 -8.19 -26.96 -12.13
CA SER A 596 -7.42 -26.32 -11.08
C SER A 596 -6.41 -27.28 -10.45
N THR A 597 -5.52 -26.77 -9.61
CA THR A 597 -4.61 -27.60 -8.82
C THR A 597 -4.60 -27.11 -7.37
N ILE A 598 -4.83 -28.02 -6.42
CA ILE A 598 -4.55 -27.78 -4.99
C ILE A 598 -3.24 -28.49 -4.66
N VAL A 599 -2.28 -27.76 -4.10
CA VAL A 599 -1.01 -28.29 -3.59
C VAL A 599 -0.92 -28.04 -2.10
N LEU A 600 -0.82 -29.11 -1.32
CA LEU A 600 -0.59 -29.06 0.12
C LEU A 600 0.87 -29.46 0.37
N ASP A 601 1.74 -28.47 0.64
CA ASP A 601 3.15 -28.75 0.92
C ASP A 601 3.32 -29.31 2.34
N ARG A 602 2.83 -28.57 3.35
CA ARG A 602 2.82 -28.95 4.78
C ARG A 602 1.56 -28.44 5.46
N GLY A 603 1.24 -28.99 6.63
CA GLY A 603 0.09 -28.57 7.46
C GLY A 603 -1.04 -29.58 7.44
N ASP A 604 -2.30 -29.12 7.46
CA ASP A 604 -3.49 -29.96 7.45
C ASP A 604 -4.50 -29.53 6.37
N MET A 605 -5.32 -30.47 5.90
CA MET A 605 -6.55 -30.20 5.17
C MET A 605 -7.72 -30.81 5.93
N LYS A 606 -8.81 -30.07 6.12
CA LYS A 606 -10.01 -30.52 6.83
C LYS A 606 -11.23 -30.28 5.97
N ILE A 607 -11.97 -31.33 5.68
CA ILE A 607 -13.29 -31.26 5.05
C ILE A 607 -14.30 -31.67 6.10
N LYS A 608 -15.10 -30.73 6.62
CA LYS A 608 -16.07 -31.01 7.70
C LYS A 608 -17.31 -31.75 7.18
N VAL A 609 -18.04 -32.39 8.08
CA VAL A 609 -19.32 -33.06 7.75
C VAL A 609 -20.29 -32.03 7.16
N GLY A 610 -21.01 -32.37 6.10
CA GLY A 610 -21.92 -31.46 5.40
C GLY A 610 -21.31 -30.65 4.25
N SER A 611 -19.98 -30.48 4.25
CA SER A 611 -19.28 -29.82 3.16
C SER A 611 -19.13 -30.72 1.93
N THR A 612 -19.11 -30.11 0.74
CA THR A 612 -18.86 -30.80 -0.53
C THR A 612 -17.69 -30.17 -1.27
N LEU A 613 -16.75 -31.02 -1.71
CA LEU A 613 -15.64 -30.63 -2.57
C LEU A 613 -15.78 -31.34 -3.92
N GLU A 614 -16.05 -30.58 -4.99
CA GLU A 614 -16.14 -31.07 -6.35
C GLU A 614 -14.87 -30.74 -7.14
N LEU A 615 -14.21 -31.78 -7.66
CA LEU A 615 -12.99 -31.68 -8.46
C LEU A 615 -13.33 -32.01 -9.93
N LEU A 616 -13.31 -31.00 -10.79
CA LEU A 616 -13.60 -31.10 -12.23
C LEU A 616 -12.31 -30.86 -13.03
N ASN A 617 -11.77 -31.87 -13.71
CA ASN A 617 -10.45 -31.79 -14.36
C ASN A 617 -9.39 -31.14 -13.43
N THR A 618 -9.40 -31.51 -12.15
CA THR A 618 -8.63 -30.82 -11.10
C THR A 618 -7.69 -31.80 -10.40
N LYS A 619 -6.50 -31.33 -10.02
CA LYS A 619 -5.50 -32.11 -9.28
C LYS A 619 -5.49 -31.72 -7.81
N LEU A 620 -5.56 -32.68 -6.90
CA LEU A 620 -5.31 -32.49 -5.47
C LEU A 620 -4.03 -33.24 -5.09
N ILE A 621 -2.98 -32.50 -4.74
CA ILE A 621 -1.65 -33.03 -4.46
C ILE A 621 -1.31 -32.76 -3.00
N ASN A 622 -1.27 -33.82 -2.18
CA ASN A 622 -0.72 -33.75 -0.83
C ASN A 622 0.73 -34.22 -0.84
N LYS A 623 1.67 -33.30 -0.63
CA LYS A 623 3.10 -33.63 -0.52
C LYS A 623 3.43 -34.08 0.90
N ASN A 624 3.23 -33.22 1.90
CA ASN A 624 3.58 -33.48 3.30
C ASN A 624 2.57 -32.95 4.34
N ALA A 625 1.28 -32.88 4.00
CA ALA A 625 0.20 -32.45 4.90
C ALA A 625 -0.62 -33.63 5.46
N ASN A 626 -1.40 -33.40 6.53
CA ASN A 626 -2.39 -34.34 7.04
C ASN A 626 -3.79 -33.98 6.51
N MET A 627 -4.37 -34.86 5.69
CA MET A 627 -5.74 -34.69 5.21
C MET A 627 -6.72 -35.42 6.12
N ASN A 628 -7.75 -34.73 6.63
CA ASN A 628 -8.86 -35.30 7.41
C ASN A 628 -10.20 -35.00 6.73
N ILE A 629 -10.73 -36.01 6.07
CA ILE A 629 -11.87 -35.90 5.16
C ILE A 629 -13.12 -36.47 5.82
N ASN A 630 -14.00 -35.59 6.32
CA ASN A 630 -15.29 -35.97 6.93
C ASN A 630 -16.50 -35.64 6.02
N GLY A 631 -16.35 -34.74 5.05
CA GLY A 631 -17.33 -34.50 3.97
C GLY A 631 -16.98 -35.27 2.69
N ASN A 632 -17.92 -35.41 1.77
CA ASN A 632 -17.69 -36.16 0.53
C ASN A 632 -16.79 -35.38 -0.45
N ILE A 633 -15.94 -36.11 -1.16
CA ILE A 633 -15.20 -35.59 -2.31
C ILE A 633 -15.86 -36.15 -3.57
N TYR A 634 -16.21 -35.28 -4.50
CA TYR A 634 -16.74 -35.63 -5.81
C TYR A 634 -15.68 -35.38 -6.86
N ILE A 635 -15.40 -36.36 -7.71
CA ILE A 635 -14.32 -36.30 -8.68
C ILE A 635 -14.85 -36.60 -10.09
N ASN A 636 -14.48 -35.77 -11.06
CA ASN A 636 -14.86 -35.92 -12.46
C ASN A 636 -13.63 -36.28 -13.31
N THR A 637 -13.90 -36.66 -14.55
CA THR A 637 -12.98 -37.21 -15.55
C THR A 637 -11.80 -36.27 -15.75
N ASN A 638 -10.60 -36.85 -15.86
CA ASN A 638 -9.29 -36.16 -15.87
C ASN A 638 -8.86 -35.50 -14.55
N SER A 639 -9.63 -35.60 -13.48
CA SER A 639 -9.16 -35.18 -12.15
C SER A 639 -8.32 -36.29 -11.51
N SER A 640 -7.40 -35.89 -10.62
CA SER A 640 -6.59 -36.86 -9.88
C SER A 640 -6.33 -36.40 -8.45
N MET A 641 -6.12 -37.37 -7.58
CA MET A 641 -5.67 -37.14 -6.21
C MET A 641 -4.34 -37.88 -5.98
N THR A 642 -3.39 -37.24 -5.32
CA THR A 642 -2.10 -37.84 -4.96
C THR A 642 -1.82 -37.59 -3.48
N ASN A 643 -1.53 -38.65 -2.74
CA ASN A 643 -1.18 -38.58 -1.32
C ASN A 643 0.24 -39.08 -1.09
N GLY A 644 1.16 -38.17 -0.77
CA GLY A 644 2.54 -38.46 -0.35
C GLY A 644 2.73 -38.51 1.17
N ALA A 645 1.70 -38.19 1.97
CA ALA A 645 1.78 -38.14 3.43
C ALA A 645 0.56 -38.78 4.10
N ASN A 646 -0.11 -38.12 5.06
CA ASN A 646 -1.22 -38.72 5.80
C ASN A 646 -2.57 -38.34 5.18
N PHE A 647 -3.40 -39.34 4.88
CA PHE A 647 -4.77 -39.18 4.42
C PHE A 647 -5.73 -39.99 5.30
N LYS A 648 -6.68 -39.33 5.95
CA LYS A 648 -7.67 -39.95 6.83
C LYS A 648 -9.06 -39.72 6.25
N LEU A 649 -9.71 -40.80 5.83
CA LEU A 649 -11.03 -40.78 5.22
C LEU A 649 -12.10 -41.28 6.20
N ASN A 650 -13.01 -40.39 6.57
CA ASN A 650 -14.22 -40.69 7.34
C ASN A 650 -15.50 -40.65 6.47
N SER A 651 -15.38 -40.30 5.18
CA SER A 651 -16.49 -40.12 4.23
C SER A 651 -16.28 -40.90 2.92
N ASN A 652 -16.86 -40.44 1.81
CA ASN A 652 -16.81 -41.08 0.50
C ASN A 652 -16.00 -40.28 -0.52
N ILE A 653 -15.48 -40.99 -1.53
CA ILE A 653 -14.92 -40.44 -2.77
C ILE A 653 -15.79 -40.96 -3.92
N LEU A 654 -16.57 -40.07 -4.53
CA LEU A 654 -17.62 -40.42 -5.48
C LEU A 654 -17.36 -39.81 -6.86
N PRO A 655 -17.73 -40.47 -7.97
CA PRO A 655 -17.58 -39.89 -9.29
C PRO A 655 -18.72 -38.90 -9.54
N ILE A 656 -18.47 -37.85 -10.31
CA ILE A 656 -19.56 -36.99 -10.81
C ILE A 656 -20.18 -37.62 -12.06
N ASN A 657 -19.35 -38.24 -12.90
CA ASN A 657 -19.71 -38.87 -14.15
C ASN A 657 -19.11 -40.30 -14.21
N SER A 658 -19.71 -41.19 -15.00
CA SER A 658 -19.33 -42.61 -15.10
C SER A 658 -18.11 -42.91 -16.00
N SER A 659 -17.24 -41.94 -16.29
CA SER A 659 -16.31 -41.95 -17.44
C SER A 659 -14.87 -42.46 -17.22
N GLY A 660 -14.48 -42.88 -16.01
CA GLY A 660 -13.45 -43.92 -15.80
C GLY A 660 -11.97 -43.56 -16.02
N SER A 661 -11.57 -42.29 -15.90
CA SER A 661 -10.14 -41.88 -15.94
C SER A 661 -9.64 -41.20 -14.66
N GLU A 662 -10.53 -41.03 -13.69
CA GLU A 662 -10.23 -40.47 -12.38
C GLU A 662 -9.37 -41.47 -11.60
N GLU A 663 -8.28 -41.04 -10.97
CA GLU A 663 -7.43 -41.93 -10.16
C GLU A 663 -7.04 -41.31 -8.82
N PHE A 664 -6.90 -42.17 -7.81
CA PHE A 664 -6.29 -41.84 -6.54
C PHE A 664 -4.99 -42.61 -6.34
N ASN A 665 -3.87 -41.89 -6.31
CA ASN A 665 -2.54 -42.45 -6.09
C ASN A 665 -2.10 -42.21 -4.64
N ASN A 666 -1.93 -43.29 -3.88
CA ASN A 666 -1.42 -43.25 -2.51
C ASN A 666 0.04 -43.71 -2.46
N GLU A 667 0.94 -42.79 -2.15
CA GLU A 667 2.37 -43.01 -1.91
C GLU A 667 2.73 -42.92 -0.41
N GLY A 668 1.84 -42.33 0.40
CA GLY A 668 1.98 -42.16 1.85
C GLY A 668 1.12 -43.12 2.69
N PHE A 669 0.62 -42.64 3.83
CA PHE A 669 -0.27 -43.36 4.72
C PHE A 669 -1.73 -42.96 4.49
N PHE A 670 -2.58 -43.91 4.10
CA PHE A 670 -4.00 -43.75 3.89
C PHE A 670 -4.81 -44.57 4.91
N GLU A 671 -5.44 -43.90 5.86
CA GLU A 671 -6.34 -44.49 6.86
C GLU A 671 -7.81 -44.31 6.46
N ILE A 672 -8.54 -45.42 6.36
CA ILE A 672 -10.00 -45.42 6.32
C ILE A 672 -10.47 -45.79 7.71
N THR A 673 -11.01 -44.82 8.42
CA THR A 673 -11.20 -44.90 9.88
C THR A 673 -12.36 -45.79 10.26
N LYS A 674 -12.31 -46.32 11.49
CA LYS A 674 -13.43 -47.08 12.05
C LYS A 674 -14.66 -46.18 12.22
N GLY A 675 -15.79 -46.61 11.65
CA GLY A 675 -17.07 -45.88 11.68
C GLY A 675 -18.24 -46.81 11.42
N ALA A 676 -19.46 -46.36 11.74
CA ALA A 676 -20.68 -47.17 11.60
C ALA A 676 -21.14 -47.37 10.15
N ASN A 677 -20.78 -46.44 9.26
CA ASN A 677 -21.18 -46.45 7.86
C ASN A 677 -20.02 -46.90 6.98
N GLU A 678 -20.33 -47.65 5.93
CA GLU A 678 -19.44 -48.01 4.83
C GLU A 678 -18.77 -46.76 4.21
N SER A 679 -17.50 -46.88 3.80
CA SER A 679 -16.85 -45.91 2.90
C SER A 679 -16.95 -46.36 1.46
N ILE A 680 -17.39 -45.49 0.57
CA ILE A 680 -17.42 -45.78 -0.86
C ILE A 680 -16.35 -44.96 -1.57
N ILE A 681 -15.46 -45.65 -2.29
CA ILE A 681 -14.41 -45.07 -3.14
C ILE A 681 -14.65 -45.58 -4.57
N MET A 682 -15.39 -44.80 -5.35
CA MET A 682 -15.77 -45.17 -6.71
C MET A 682 -14.76 -44.73 -7.76
N VAL A 683 -13.51 -44.49 -7.36
CA VAL A 683 -12.39 -44.26 -8.27
C VAL A 683 -11.33 -45.33 -8.11
N PRO A 684 -10.64 -45.73 -9.20
CA PRO A 684 -9.44 -46.56 -9.12
C PRO A 684 -8.44 -46.03 -8.10
N VAL A 685 -8.02 -46.91 -7.19
CA VAL A 685 -6.99 -46.61 -6.18
C VAL A 685 -5.71 -47.37 -6.53
N ARG A 686 -4.61 -46.62 -6.66
CA ARG A 686 -3.25 -47.17 -6.80
C ARG A 686 -2.48 -46.90 -5.52
N ASN A 687 -1.94 -47.95 -4.91
CA ASN A 687 -1.24 -47.87 -3.64
C ASN A 687 0.21 -48.31 -3.77
N SER A 688 1.15 -47.41 -3.51
CA SER A 688 2.58 -47.70 -3.29
C SER A 688 3.04 -47.35 -1.87
N GLY A 689 2.20 -46.69 -1.09
CA GLY A 689 2.40 -46.46 0.34
C GLY A 689 1.70 -47.51 1.21
N THR A 690 1.22 -47.08 2.39
CA THR A 690 0.43 -47.90 3.31
C THR A 690 -1.03 -47.50 3.27
N ILE A 691 -1.93 -48.45 3.06
CA ILE A 691 -3.38 -48.25 3.22
C ILE A 691 -3.91 -49.10 4.39
N ASN A 692 -4.74 -48.50 5.23
CA ASN A 692 -5.30 -49.11 6.43
C ASN A 692 -6.83 -49.07 6.43
N PHE A 693 -7.45 -50.22 6.24
CA PHE A 693 -8.89 -50.41 6.25
C PHE A 693 -9.39 -50.66 7.67
N GLY A 694 -10.07 -49.68 8.26
CA GLY A 694 -10.64 -49.73 9.62
C GLY A 694 -12.14 -50.07 9.68
N ARG A 695 -12.82 -50.18 8.54
CA ARG A 695 -14.26 -50.48 8.41
C ARG A 695 -14.59 -51.05 7.03
N GLU A 696 -15.85 -51.40 6.83
CA GLU A 696 -16.40 -51.76 5.52
C GLU A 696 -16.14 -50.65 4.49
N THR A 697 -15.54 -51.03 3.36
CA THR A 697 -15.13 -50.13 2.29
C THR A 697 -15.39 -50.79 0.93
N THR A 698 -16.10 -50.10 0.03
CA THR A 698 -16.22 -50.49 -1.37
C THR A 698 -15.28 -49.65 -2.24
N ILE A 699 -14.42 -50.31 -3.02
CA ILE A 699 -13.52 -49.69 -4.00
C ILE A 699 -13.80 -50.25 -5.40
N ILE A 700 -13.99 -49.40 -6.41
CA ILE A 700 -14.26 -49.89 -7.78
C ILE A 700 -13.14 -50.78 -8.34
N SER A 701 -11.88 -50.36 -8.19
CA SER A 701 -10.68 -51.15 -8.49
C SER A 701 -9.53 -50.73 -7.58
N PHE A 702 -8.76 -51.73 -7.15
CA PHE A 702 -7.65 -51.52 -6.22
C PHE A 702 -6.41 -52.24 -6.73
N THR A 703 -5.33 -51.49 -6.91
CA THR A 703 -4.01 -52.01 -7.31
C THR A 703 -2.98 -51.56 -6.29
N SER A 704 -2.17 -52.49 -5.78
CA SER A 704 -1.08 -52.19 -4.85
C SER A 704 0.24 -52.67 -5.43
N THR A 705 1.24 -51.78 -5.48
CA THR A 705 2.58 -52.07 -5.98
C THR A 705 3.64 -51.51 -5.06
N ASN A 706 4.50 -52.35 -4.48
CA ASN A 706 5.51 -51.95 -3.47
C ASN A 706 4.92 -51.31 -2.21
N GLY A 707 3.64 -51.56 -1.90
CA GLY A 707 2.92 -50.95 -0.78
C GLY A 707 2.58 -51.91 0.35
N THR A 708 1.96 -51.41 1.40
CA THR A 708 1.40 -52.20 2.51
C THR A 708 -0.11 -52.03 2.60
N ILE A 709 -0.83 -53.13 2.79
CA ILE A 709 -2.27 -53.20 2.95
C ILE A 709 -2.57 -53.75 4.34
N LEU A 710 -3.22 -52.97 5.19
CA LEU A 710 -3.64 -53.37 6.53
C LEU A 710 -5.17 -53.49 6.54
N ILE A 711 -5.70 -54.65 6.94
CA ILE A 711 -7.15 -54.86 7.06
C ILE A 711 -7.48 -55.18 8.51
N ASN A 712 -8.02 -54.20 9.23
CA ASN A 712 -8.29 -54.35 10.66
C ASN A 712 -9.37 -55.40 10.95
N PRO A 713 -9.41 -55.96 12.18
CA PRO A 713 -10.51 -56.82 12.61
C PRO A 713 -11.86 -56.14 12.38
N ASN A 714 -12.80 -56.86 11.76
CA ASN A 714 -14.13 -56.39 11.36
C ASN A 714 -14.17 -55.36 10.21
N ALA A 715 -13.05 -55.08 9.54
CA ALA A 715 -13.07 -54.34 8.29
C ALA A 715 -13.29 -55.30 7.11
N THR A 716 -14.07 -54.85 6.13
CA THR A 716 -14.29 -55.57 4.87
C THR A 716 -13.92 -54.69 3.69
N LEU A 717 -13.06 -55.18 2.80
CA LEU A 717 -12.77 -54.54 1.52
C LEU A 717 -13.59 -55.23 0.43
N HIS A 718 -14.56 -54.51 -0.14
CA HIS A 718 -15.26 -54.92 -1.35
C HIS A 718 -14.59 -54.30 -2.56
N SER A 719 -14.46 -55.06 -3.64
CA SER A 719 -14.10 -54.49 -4.94
C SER A 719 -14.88 -55.08 -6.09
N ASN A 720 -15.35 -54.22 -6.99
CA ASN A 720 -16.09 -54.64 -8.18
C ASN A 720 -15.19 -55.40 -9.16
N ASN A 721 -13.89 -55.12 -9.11
CA ASN A 721 -12.86 -55.78 -9.89
C ASN A 721 -11.97 -56.62 -8.98
N SER A 722 -11.16 -57.49 -9.58
CA SER A 722 -10.13 -58.21 -8.82
C SER A 722 -9.12 -57.23 -8.24
N VAL A 723 -8.75 -57.46 -6.99
CA VAL A 723 -7.69 -56.74 -6.30
C VAL A 723 -6.34 -57.19 -6.85
N VAL A 724 -5.55 -56.27 -7.39
CA VAL A 724 -4.23 -56.56 -7.96
C VAL A 724 -3.14 -56.22 -6.96
N ILE A 725 -2.26 -57.17 -6.64
CA ILE A 725 -1.20 -57.02 -5.63
C ILE A 725 0.15 -57.42 -6.27
N SER A 726 1.18 -56.58 -6.15
CA SER A 726 2.50 -56.89 -6.71
C SER A 726 3.60 -56.30 -5.84
N ASN A 727 4.53 -57.13 -5.34
CA ASN A 727 5.58 -56.73 -4.41
C ASN A 727 5.05 -55.98 -3.17
N SER A 728 3.81 -56.27 -2.75
CA SER A 728 3.15 -55.57 -1.65
C SER A 728 2.92 -56.50 -0.45
N SER A 729 2.80 -55.93 0.76
CA SER A 729 2.51 -56.69 1.98
C SER A 729 1.02 -56.61 2.33
N VAL A 730 0.36 -57.74 2.60
CA VAL A 730 -1.02 -57.82 3.10
C VAL A 730 -0.99 -58.30 4.55
N GLN A 731 -1.56 -57.49 5.44
CA GLN A 731 -1.57 -57.69 6.89
C GLN A 731 -2.96 -57.43 7.49
N GLY A 732 -3.16 -57.87 8.73
CA GLY A 732 -4.41 -57.70 9.48
C GLY A 732 -5.33 -58.92 9.45
N SER A 733 -6.55 -58.79 10.00
CA SER A 733 -7.47 -59.90 10.24
C SER A 733 -8.93 -59.59 9.84
N GLY A 734 -9.11 -58.88 8.73
CA GLY A 734 -10.43 -58.58 8.18
C GLY A 734 -10.79 -59.44 6.98
N VAL A 735 -11.72 -58.96 6.17
CA VAL A 735 -12.27 -59.66 5.02
C VAL A 735 -11.95 -58.91 3.73
N ILE A 736 -11.47 -59.60 2.70
CA ILE A 736 -11.39 -59.11 1.32
C ILE A 736 -12.50 -59.79 0.53
N ASN A 737 -13.58 -59.07 0.25
CA ASN A 737 -14.70 -59.55 -0.55
C ASN A 737 -14.49 -59.24 -2.04
N SER A 738 -13.41 -59.77 -2.59
CA SER A 738 -13.10 -59.77 -4.02
C SER A 738 -12.09 -60.89 -4.33
N SER A 739 -11.93 -61.21 -5.61
CA SER A 739 -10.82 -62.07 -6.04
C SER A 739 -9.51 -61.28 -6.02
N ILE A 740 -8.41 -61.94 -5.69
CA ILE A 740 -7.07 -61.35 -5.65
C ILE A 740 -6.23 -61.97 -6.76
N SER A 741 -5.59 -61.12 -7.55
CA SER A 741 -4.55 -61.51 -8.51
C SER A 741 -3.22 -60.91 -8.04
N SER A 742 -2.27 -61.78 -7.74
CA SER A 742 -0.94 -61.40 -7.24
C SER A 742 0.16 -62.00 -8.09
N ASN A 743 1.11 -61.14 -8.47
CA ASN A 743 2.24 -61.50 -9.33
C ASN A 743 3.52 -60.83 -8.84
N GLY A 744 4.40 -61.65 -8.27
CA GLY A 744 5.77 -61.28 -7.90
C GLY A 744 5.88 -60.68 -6.51
N GLY A 745 6.56 -61.40 -5.60
CA GLY A 745 7.19 -60.86 -4.41
C GLY A 745 6.27 -60.26 -3.34
N SER A 746 4.96 -60.40 -3.45
CA SER A 746 4.03 -59.95 -2.42
C SER A 746 4.14 -60.83 -1.17
N SER A 747 3.89 -60.29 0.02
CA SER A 747 3.90 -61.07 1.26
C SER A 747 2.51 -61.08 1.91
N TYR A 748 1.96 -62.25 2.20
CA TYR A 748 0.75 -62.42 3.00
C TYR A 748 1.14 -62.88 4.41
N GLY A 749 0.51 -62.34 5.45
CA GLY A 749 0.70 -62.91 6.80
C GLY A 749 1.87 -62.38 7.62
N ASN A 750 2.62 -61.41 7.10
CA ASN A 750 3.70 -60.79 7.88
C ASN A 750 3.11 -59.83 8.94
N GLY A 751 3.20 -60.17 10.23
CA GLY A 751 2.69 -59.35 11.35
C GLY A 751 1.57 -60.03 12.16
N ASN A 752 0.77 -59.25 12.90
CA ASN A 752 -0.33 -59.73 13.75
C ASN A 752 -1.58 -60.18 12.95
N ILE A 753 -1.43 -61.08 11.97
CA ILE A 753 -2.58 -61.73 11.33
C ILE A 753 -3.06 -62.87 12.21
N THR A 754 -4.29 -62.76 12.73
CA THR A 754 -5.01 -63.88 13.35
C THR A 754 -5.83 -64.65 12.31
N SER A 755 -6.69 -63.97 11.53
CA SER A 755 -7.53 -64.60 10.49
C SER A 755 -7.81 -63.62 9.36
N LEU A 756 -7.36 -63.90 8.13
CA LEU A 756 -7.70 -63.12 6.93
C LEU A 756 -8.65 -63.92 6.05
N ASP A 757 -9.83 -63.37 5.75
CA ASP A 757 -10.80 -64.04 4.88
C ASP A 757 -10.80 -63.38 3.49
N ILE A 758 -10.74 -64.17 2.42
CA ILE A 758 -10.80 -63.73 1.03
C ILE A 758 -12.04 -64.37 0.40
N ASN A 759 -13.15 -63.65 0.31
CA ASN A 759 -14.41 -64.15 -0.27
C ASN A 759 -14.38 -64.07 -1.81
N GLY A 760 -13.35 -64.66 -2.41
CA GLY A 760 -13.10 -64.69 -3.84
C GLY A 760 -12.09 -65.77 -4.19
N SER A 761 -11.56 -65.73 -5.42
CA SER A 761 -10.43 -66.57 -5.81
C SER A 761 -9.10 -65.88 -5.47
N LEU A 762 -8.06 -66.66 -5.19
CA LEU A 762 -6.69 -66.17 -5.06
C LEU A 762 -5.83 -66.77 -6.16
N GLU A 763 -5.26 -65.94 -7.03
CA GLU A 763 -4.20 -66.33 -7.95
C GLU A 763 -2.90 -65.67 -7.49
N SER A 764 -1.91 -66.49 -7.13
CA SER A 764 -0.65 -66.02 -6.56
C SER A 764 0.53 -66.72 -7.23
N THR A 765 1.52 -65.94 -7.65
CA THR A 765 2.74 -66.43 -8.30
C THR A 765 3.98 -65.76 -7.73
N HIS A 766 4.96 -66.55 -7.29
CA HIS A 766 6.21 -66.07 -6.67
C HIS A 766 6.04 -65.22 -5.40
N ASP A 767 4.91 -65.31 -4.71
CA ASP A 767 4.66 -64.57 -3.47
C ASP A 767 5.17 -65.32 -2.24
N GLU A 768 5.18 -64.64 -1.10
CA GLU A 768 5.52 -65.18 0.23
C GLU A 768 4.25 -65.30 1.08
N PHE A 769 4.07 -66.44 1.74
CA PHE A 769 3.01 -66.68 2.71
C PHE A 769 3.63 -66.95 4.06
N VAL A 770 3.41 -66.06 5.02
CA VAL A 770 3.96 -66.13 6.38
C VAL A 770 2.84 -66.51 7.34
N PHE A 771 2.97 -67.63 8.02
CA PHE A 771 2.03 -68.04 9.05
C PHE A 771 2.71 -68.05 10.40
N THR A 772 2.11 -67.41 11.40
CA THR A 772 2.60 -67.43 12.77
C THR A 772 1.73 -68.38 13.59
N MET A 773 2.35 -69.32 14.29
CA MET A 773 1.69 -70.24 15.19
C MET A 773 2.17 -69.97 16.61
N ASP A 774 1.22 -69.66 17.48
CA ASP A 774 1.45 -69.49 18.90
C ASP A 774 0.43 -70.32 19.72
N SER A 775 0.63 -70.40 21.04
CA SER A 775 -0.20 -71.21 21.94
C SER A 775 -1.65 -70.71 22.08
N LYS A 776 -1.95 -69.50 21.64
CA LYS A 776 -3.23 -68.78 21.81
C LYS A 776 -3.90 -68.42 20.49
N ASN A 777 -3.14 -68.08 19.46
CA ASN A 777 -3.55 -67.63 18.14
C ASN A 777 -2.65 -68.28 17.08
N SER A 778 -3.27 -68.71 15.99
CA SER A 778 -2.53 -69.11 14.78
C SER A 778 -3.08 -68.30 13.63
N THR A 779 -2.17 -67.84 12.76
CA THR A 779 -2.53 -67.19 11.52
C THR A 779 -3.27 -68.18 10.62
N ILE A 780 -4.46 -67.81 10.17
CA ILE A 780 -5.20 -68.55 9.14
C ILE A 780 -5.58 -67.61 7.99
N ILE A 781 -5.54 -68.11 6.76
CA ILE A 781 -6.07 -67.44 5.58
C ILE A 781 -7.19 -68.29 4.99
N ASN A 782 -8.42 -67.80 4.97
CA ASN A 782 -9.55 -68.51 4.39
C ASN A 782 -9.89 -67.94 3.01
N ILE A 783 -10.12 -68.80 2.01
CA ILE A 783 -10.39 -68.38 0.62
C ILE A 783 -11.72 -69.00 0.19
N GLY A 784 -12.70 -68.18 -0.15
CA GLY A 784 -14.06 -68.63 -0.46
C GLY A 784 -14.13 -69.52 -1.70
N ASN A 785 -13.38 -69.19 -2.76
CA ASN A 785 -13.43 -69.90 -4.04
C ASN A 785 -12.14 -70.71 -4.29
N ASN A 786 -11.53 -70.57 -5.47
CA ASN A 786 -10.32 -71.29 -5.87
C ASN A 786 -9.07 -70.56 -5.40
N ALA A 787 -8.08 -71.30 -4.90
CA ALA A 787 -6.76 -70.77 -4.56
C ALA A 787 -5.70 -71.46 -5.42
N THR A 788 -5.09 -70.72 -6.34
CA THR A 788 -3.98 -71.18 -7.19
C THR A 788 -2.71 -70.46 -6.76
N ILE A 789 -1.83 -71.16 -6.06
CA ILE A 789 -0.56 -70.64 -5.55
C ILE A 789 0.58 -71.38 -6.27
N THR A 790 1.41 -70.66 -7.02
CA THR A 790 2.44 -71.28 -7.87
C THR A 790 3.81 -70.68 -7.61
N ASN A 791 4.82 -71.53 -7.38
CA ASN A 791 6.20 -71.14 -7.12
C ASN A 791 6.36 -70.12 -5.97
N ALA A 792 5.48 -70.16 -4.97
CA ALA A 792 5.52 -69.27 -3.82
C ALA A 792 6.49 -69.76 -2.73
N THR A 793 6.84 -68.89 -1.78
CA THR A 793 7.57 -69.25 -0.56
C THR A 793 6.60 -69.35 0.61
N LEU A 794 6.62 -70.46 1.34
CA LEU A 794 5.87 -70.64 2.59
C LEU A 794 6.82 -70.48 3.76
N ILE A 795 6.54 -69.55 4.68
CA ILE A 795 7.29 -69.35 5.93
C ILE A 795 6.35 -69.64 7.09
N ILE A 796 6.74 -70.56 7.97
CA ILE A 796 5.97 -70.90 9.17
C ILE A 796 6.80 -70.55 10.39
N ARG A 797 6.34 -69.53 11.12
CA ARG A 797 6.93 -69.06 12.37
C ARG A 797 6.24 -69.75 13.54
N VAL A 798 6.96 -70.53 14.31
CA VAL A 798 6.46 -71.33 15.43
C VAL A 798 6.96 -70.72 16.73
N SER A 799 6.06 -70.40 17.67
CA SER A 799 6.50 -69.91 18.98
C SER A 799 7.39 -70.94 19.66
N ASN A 800 8.48 -70.49 20.30
CA ASN A 800 9.35 -71.33 21.11
C ASN A 800 8.57 -72.13 22.17
N ASP A 801 7.41 -71.65 22.60
CA ASP A 801 6.55 -72.32 23.59
C ASP A 801 5.88 -73.58 23.05
N ILE A 802 5.66 -73.65 21.73
CA ILE A 802 4.94 -74.75 21.07
C ILE A 802 5.81 -75.52 20.07
N VAL A 803 7.07 -75.12 19.86
CA VAL A 803 7.97 -75.73 18.87
C VAL A 803 8.17 -77.23 19.10
N ASN A 804 8.15 -77.67 20.37
CA ASN A 804 8.26 -79.06 20.79
C ASN A 804 6.89 -79.68 21.14
N SER A 805 5.79 -79.11 20.68
CA SER A 805 4.45 -79.66 20.86
C SER A 805 4.01 -80.43 19.61
N THR A 806 3.07 -81.37 19.79
CA THR A 806 2.39 -81.98 18.65
C THR A 806 1.08 -81.23 18.42
N GLN A 807 1.04 -80.41 17.36
CA GLN A 807 -0.13 -79.64 16.97
C GLN A 807 -0.37 -79.79 15.48
N ASN A 808 -1.65 -79.90 15.12
CA ASN A 808 -2.10 -79.84 13.74
C ASN A 808 -2.89 -78.55 13.56
N THR A 809 -2.37 -77.64 12.74
CA THR A 809 -2.95 -76.31 12.55
C THR A 809 -3.25 -76.11 11.07
N THR A 810 -4.49 -75.73 10.77
CA THR A 810 -4.87 -75.30 9.43
C THR A 810 -4.33 -73.90 9.18
N LEU A 811 -3.53 -73.74 8.12
CA LEU A 811 -2.95 -72.48 7.71
C LEU A 811 -3.80 -71.79 6.64
N LEU A 812 -4.31 -72.57 5.69
CA LEU A 812 -5.11 -72.04 4.58
C LEU A 812 -6.31 -72.95 4.28
N THR A 813 -7.47 -72.35 4.00
CA THR A 813 -8.66 -73.07 3.52
C THR A 813 -9.14 -72.52 2.17
N SER A 814 -9.68 -73.38 1.31
CA SER A 814 -10.22 -73.03 -0.01
C SER A 814 -11.25 -74.05 -0.49
N THR A 815 -12.17 -73.67 -1.37
CA THR A 815 -13.07 -74.63 -2.05
C THR A 815 -12.28 -75.56 -2.98
N ASN A 816 -11.26 -75.04 -3.65
CA ASN A 816 -10.35 -75.81 -4.48
C ASN A 816 -8.94 -75.23 -4.40
N LEU A 817 -8.08 -75.94 -3.69
CA LEU A 817 -6.71 -75.57 -3.40
C LEU A 817 -5.74 -76.25 -4.36
N ASN A 818 -5.06 -75.45 -5.18
CA ASN A 818 -3.95 -75.87 -6.02
C ASN A 818 -2.68 -75.11 -5.60
N VAL A 819 -1.85 -75.78 -4.81
CA VAL A 819 -0.66 -75.17 -4.20
C VAL A 819 0.62 -75.85 -4.69
N SER A 820 1.58 -75.03 -5.09
CA SER A 820 2.96 -75.44 -5.37
C SER A 820 3.90 -74.38 -4.78
N PHE A 821 4.54 -74.72 -3.66
CA PHE A 821 5.55 -73.87 -3.05
C PHE A 821 6.93 -74.23 -3.61
N GLY A 822 7.64 -73.23 -4.14
CA GLY A 822 9.03 -73.39 -4.59
C GLY A 822 10.00 -73.50 -3.41
N LYS A 823 9.61 -72.96 -2.24
CA LYS A 823 10.40 -73.00 -1.00
C LYS A 823 9.48 -73.06 0.22
N ILE A 824 9.83 -73.87 1.21
CA ILE A 824 9.15 -73.93 2.52
C ILE A 824 10.22 -73.70 3.59
N VAL A 825 9.95 -72.85 4.57
CA VAL A 825 10.88 -72.47 5.64
C VAL A 825 10.17 -72.54 6.98
N PHE A 826 10.74 -73.30 7.92
CA PHE A 826 10.32 -73.26 9.31
C PHE A 826 11.25 -72.36 10.14
N GLN A 827 10.66 -71.51 10.96
CA GLN A 827 11.38 -70.64 11.88
C GLN A 827 10.76 -70.77 13.26
N SER A 828 11.58 -70.87 14.30
CA SER A 828 11.14 -70.60 15.65
C SER A 828 11.17 -69.11 15.88
N TYR A 829 10.25 -68.59 16.68
CA TYR A 829 10.32 -67.21 17.13
C TYR A 829 10.01 -67.11 18.62
N ASP A 830 10.65 -66.16 19.27
CA ASP A 830 10.32 -65.75 20.63
C ASP A 830 9.21 -64.67 20.57
N PRO A 831 8.02 -64.91 21.12
CA PRO A 831 6.93 -63.93 21.11
C PRO A 831 7.21 -62.63 21.85
N GLU A 832 8.11 -62.64 22.85
CA GLU A 832 8.45 -61.44 23.63
C GLU A 832 9.53 -60.61 22.94
N THR A 833 10.54 -61.27 22.35
CA THR A 833 11.71 -60.58 21.77
C THR A 833 11.66 -60.44 20.25
N GLY A 834 10.80 -61.20 19.56
CA GLY A 834 10.69 -61.24 18.11
C GLY A 834 11.87 -61.92 17.41
N ILE A 835 12.84 -62.47 18.16
CA ILE A 835 14.03 -63.12 17.61
C ILE A 835 13.62 -64.42 16.90
N GLN A 836 13.98 -64.53 15.62
CA GLN A 836 13.70 -65.70 14.79
C GLN A 836 14.96 -66.57 14.63
N LYS A 837 14.80 -67.89 14.73
CA LYS A 837 15.85 -68.88 14.44
C LYS A 837 15.31 -69.88 13.43
N GLN A 838 16.11 -70.25 12.43
CA GLN A 838 15.69 -71.28 11.48
C GLN A 838 15.55 -72.62 12.22
N LEU A 839 14.43 -73.31 11.98
CA LEU A 839 14.19 -74.66 12.48
C LEU A 839 14.66 -75.68 11.45
N ASP A 840 15.00 -76.86 11.95
CA ASP A 840 15.37 -77.98 11.09
C ASP A 840 14.09 -78.50 10.39
N ASP A 841 14.06 -78.45 9.06
CA ASP A 841 12.85 -78.72 8.25
C ASP A 841 12.30 -80.14 8.42
N CYS A 842 13.10 -81.05 8.98
CA CYS A 842 12.79 -82.47 9.10
C CYS A 842 11.75 -82.86 10.15
N ALA A 843 11.46 -81.99 11.12
CA ALA A 843 10.53 -82.30 12.21
C ALA A 843 9.07 -81.92 11.91
N HIS A 844 8.82 -81.25 10.80
CA HIS A 844 7.53 -80.66 10.49
C HIS A 844 7.03 -81.16 9.14
N LYS A 845 5.73 -81.40 9.03
CA LYS A 845 5.11 -81.83 7.77
C LYS A 845 4.05 -80.85 7.34
N ILE A 846 4.10 -80.47 6.07
CA ILE A 846 3.01 -79.78 5.39
C ILE A 846 2.11 -80.83 4.76
N GLN A 847 0.81 -80.71 5.01
CA GLN A 847 -0.20 -81.53 4.37
C GLN A 847 -1.13 -80.60 3.60
N SER A 848 -1.19 -80.78 2.28
CA SER A 848 -2.19 -80.14 1.42
C SER A 848 -3.19 -81.19 0.95
N ASP A 849 -4.48 -80.94 1.13
CA ASP A 849 -5.54 -81.62 0.40
C ASP A 849 -6.23 -80.65 -0.58
N LYS A 850 -7.30 -81.09 -1.24
CA LYS A 850 -8.02 -80.28 -2.24
C LYS A 850 -8.67 -79.02 -1.65
N SER A 851 -8.75 -78.87 -0.33
CA SER A 851 -9.49 -77.80 0.34
C SER A 851 -8.72 -77.11 1.46
N THR A 852 -7.62 -77.69 1.94
CA THR A 852 -6.90 -77.19 3.11
C THR A 852 -5.40 -77.38 2.97
N LEU A 853 -4.65 -76.41 3.50
CA LEU A 853 -3.22 -76.52 3.79
C LEU A 853 -3.06 -76.52 5.31
N GLY A 854 -2.59 -77.63 5.86
CA GLY A 854 -2.28 -77.78 7.27
C GLY A 854 -0.79 -77.98 7.50
N VAL A 855 -0.36 -77.68 8.72
CA VAL A 855 0.97 -78.01 9.25
C VAL A 855 0.82 -78.92 10.46
N LEU A 856 1.58 -80.00 10.46
CA LEU A 856 1.76 -80.88 11.60
C LEU A 856 3.13 -80.60 12.23
N LEU A 857 3.12 -80.00 13.42
CA LEU A 857 4.28 -79.95 14.30
C LEU A 857 4.45 -81.33 14.95
N ASN A 858 5.64 -81.93 14.85
CA ASN A 858 5.91 -83.24 15.45
C ASN A 858 7.12 -83.18 16.38
N ALA A 859 6.87 -83.22 17.68
CA ALA A 859 7.89 -83.21 18.72
C ALA A 859 8.75 -84.49 18.78
N ASN A 860 8.33 -85.58 18.10
CA ASN A 860 8.87 -86.92 18.31
C ASN A 860 9.58 -87.52 17.10
N SER A 861 9.82 -86.76 16.02
CA SER A 861 10.60 -87.28 14.89
C SER A 861 12.08 -87.36 15.27
N LYS A 862 12.57 -88.58 15.51
CA LYS A 862 14.00 -88.86 15.69
C LYS A 862 14.81 -88.32 14.49
N GLN A 863 15.94 -87.70 14.83
CA GLN A 863 17.05 -87.25 13.97
C GLN A 863 16.93 -87.61 12.48
N CYS A 864 16.88 -86.57 11.65
CA CYS A 864 16.99 -86.69 10.21
C CYS A 864 18.40 -87.16 9.84
N VAL A 865 18.52 -88.40 9.35
CA VAL A 865 19.74 -88.87 8.69
C VAL A 865 19.69 -88.40 7.24
N VAL A 866 20.51 -87.41 6.90
CA VAL A 866 20.74 -86.99 5.52
C VAL A 866 21.45 -88.14 4.79
N VAL A 867 20.73 -88.87 3.94
CA VAL A 867 21.35 -89.79 2.97
C VAL A 867 21.55 -89.01 1.67
N SER A 868 22.78 -88.55 1.43
CA SER A 868 23.20 -88.04 0.14
C SER A 868 23.45 -89.20 -0.82
N THR A 869 22.52 -89.43 -1.75
CA THR A 869 22.73 -90.30 -2.92
C THR A 869 23.25 -89.47 -4.09
N SER A 870 24.55 -89.61 -4.37
CA SER A 870 25.14 -89.27 -5.66
C SER A 870 24.75 -90.34 -6.69
N SER A 871 23.95 -89.98 -7.69
CA SER A 871 23.77 -90.80 -8.90
C SER A 871 24.09 -89.96 -10.13
N GLY A 872 25.38 -89.96 -10.49
CA GLY A 872 25.86 -89.56 -11.81
C GLY A 872 26.07 -90.80 -12.67
N THR A 873 25.38 -90.84 -13.80
CA THR A 873 25.62 -91.61 -15.05
C THR A 873 24.37 -91.37 -15.90
N GLY A 874 24.35 -90.99 -17.16
CA GLY A 874 25.31 -90.91 -18.25
C GLY A 874 24.46 -91.04 -19.52
N GLY A 875 24.63 -90.18 -20.53
CA GLY A 875 23.77 -90.22 -21.73
C GLY A 875 24.25 -89.28 -22.82
N THR A 876 24.84 -89.87 -23.85
CA THR A 876 25.56 -89.35 -25.01
C THR A 876 24.71 -88.90 -26.21
N GLY A 877 25.21 -87.89 -26.95
CA GLY A 877 25.08 -87.68 -28.42
C GLY A 877 23.81 -86.96 -28.90
N GLY A 878 23.80 -86.03 -29.88
CA GLY A 878 24.81 -85.47 -30.78
C GLY A 878 24.09 -84.77 -31.98
N SER A 879 24.74 -83.75 -32.55
CA SER A 879 24.46 -83.06 -33.85
C SER A 879 23.36 -81.98 -33.85
N GLY A 880 23.51 -80.76 -34.40
CA GLY A 880 24.58 -80.10 -35.14
C GLY A 880 24.06 -78.78 -35.77
N GLY A 881 24.95 -77.76 -35.85
CA GLY A 881 24.91 -76.58 -36.74
C GLY A 881 24.13 -75.33 -36.27
N SER A 882 24.50 -74.07 -36.52
CA SER A 882 25.73 -73.38 -36.94
C SER A 882 25.42 -71.87 -36.98
N GLY A 883 26.34 -71.02 -36.50
CA GLY A 883 26.45 -69.56 -36.82
C GLY A 883 25.64 -68.62 -35.90
N GLY A 884 26.15 -67.53 -35.36
CA GLY A 884 27.46 -66.86 -35.42
C GLY A 884 27.30 -65.41 -34.91
N SER A 885 28.36 -64.87 -34.27
CA SER A 885 28.61 -63.44 -33.94
C SER A 885 27.78 -62.83 -32.78
N SER A 886 28.28 -62.07 -31.79
CA SER A 886 29.62 -61.57 -31.42
C SER A 886 29.52 -60.74 -30.11
N GLY A 887 30.37 -61.04 -29.11
CA GLY A 887 31.02 -60.10 -28.17
C GLY A 887 30.19 -59.31 -27.13
N THR A 888 30.65 -58.91 -25.94
CA THR A 888 31.95 -59.02 -25.24
C THR A 888 31.79 -58.54 -23.79
N GLY A 889 32.55 -59.12 -22.83
CA GLY A 889 32.86 -58.59 -21.47
C GLY A 889 32.09 -59.31 -20.35
N GLY A 890 32.65 -60.20 -19.51
CA GLY A 890 33.88 -60.10 -18.69
C GLY A 890 33.51 -59.45 -17.34
N THR A 891 33.61 -60.04 -16.15
CA THR A 891 34.67 -60.80 -15.46
C THR A 891 34.05 -61.47 -14.21
N GLY A 892 34.25 -62.75 -13.89
CA GLY A 892 35.39 -63.34 -13.15
C GLY A 892 34.93 -63.83 -11.76
N SER A 893 34.82 -65.15 -11.52
CA SER A 893 35.78 -66.03 -10.78
C SER A 893 35.72 -65.85 -9.25
N GLY A 894 35.61 -66.85 -8.36
CA GLY A 894 35.60 -68.32 -8.36
C GLY A 894 34.87 -68.78 -7.08
N GLY A 895 34.47 -70.03 -6.83
CA GLY A 895 35.25 -71.26 -6.94
C GLY A 895 35.61 -71.76 -5.54
N SER A 896 35.04 -72.91 -5.15
CA SER A 896 35.65 -73.98 -4.33
C SER A 896 34.99 -74.35 -2.99
N SER A 897 34.70 -75.66 -2.93
CA SER A 897 34.87 -76.63 -1.84
C SER A 897 34.03 -76.51 -0.58
N GLY A 898 33.16 -77.52 -0.40
CA GLY A 898 32.73 -77.94 0.92
C GLY A 898 33.82 -78.72 1.65
N GLN A 899 33.83 -78.62 2.99
CA GLN A 899 33.98 -79.76 3.88
C GLN A 899 33.54 -79.44 5.31
N THR A 900 32.90 -80.45 5.88
CA THR A 900 32.56 -80.89 7.24
C THR A 900 33.38 -80.37 8.43
N VAL A 901 32.70 -80.11 9.57
CA VAL A 901 33.22 -80.20 10.97
C VAL A 901 32.03 -80.64 11.86
N VAL A 902 31.94 -81.88 12.34
CA VAL A 902 32.45 -82.50 13.60
C VAL A 902 32.00 -81.80 14.89
N VAL A 903 31.09 -82.46 15.61
CA VAL A 903 30.66 -82.18 16.98
C VAL A 903 31.57 -82.95 17.96
N VAL A 904 32.02 -82.29 19.03
CA VAL A 904 32.56 -82.91 20.25
C VAL A 904 31.66 -82.51 21.40
N GLU A 905 31.07 -83.49 22.07
CA GLU A 905 30.40 -83.33 23.37
C GLU A 905 31.45 -83.33 24.51
N GLU A 906 31.23 -82.51 25.54
CA GLU A 906 31.66 -82.84 26.90
C GLU A 906 30.70 -82.25 27.95
N GLU A 907 30.57 -82.99 29.06
CA GLU A 907 29.56 -82.88 30.11
C GLU A 907 29.77 -81.73 31.14
N LYS A 908 28.63 -81.39 31.78
CA LYS A 908 28.41 -81.16 33.23
C LYS A 908 28.61 -79.79 33.89
N ASN A 909 27.57 -79.52 34.71
CA ASN A 909 27.53 -78.97 36.07
C ASN A 909 27.09 -77.52 36.33
N SER A 910 26.16 -77.47 37.27
CA SER A 910 25.49 -76.37 37.95
C SER A 910 26.41 -75.32 38.60
N SER A 911 25.99 -74.05 38.59
CA SER A 911 25.71 -73.28 39.83
C SER A 911 25.15 -71.89 39.54
N LEU A 912 24.16 -71.49 40.35
CA LEU A 912 23.65 -70.12 40.44
C LEU A 912 24.74 -69.19 40.98
N SER A 913 24.98 -68.08 40.28
CA SER A 913 25.81 -66.96 40.75
C SER A 913 24.93 -65.84 41.31
N ALA A 914 25.15 -65.48 42.56
CA ALA A 914 24.43 -64.49 43.36
C ALA A 914 24.63 -63.01 42.91
N GLY A 915 24.95 -62.76 41.63
CA GLY A 915 25.22 -61.41 41.09
C GLY A 915 24.00 -60.65 40.57
N ALA A 916 22.87 -61.30 40.27
CA ALA A 916 21.73 -60.67 39.59
C ALA A 916 20.73 -59.98 40.54
N ILE A 917 20.74 -60.31 41.84
CA ILE A 917 19.76 -59.79 42.81
C ILE A 917 20.11 -58.35 43.26
N ALA A 918 21.40 -57.96 43.22
CA ALA A 918 21.83 -56.60 43.57
C ALA A 918 21.46 -55.56 42.49
N GLY A 919 21.39 -55.96 41.21
CA GLY A 919 21.07 -55.05 40.09
C GLY A 919 19.60 -54.63 40.04
N ILE A 920 18.69 -55.51 40.46
CA ILE A 920 17.24 -55.23 40.44
C ILE A 920 16.84 -54.27 41.57
N ILE A 921 17.51 -54.35 42.73
CA ILE A 921 17.20 -53.48 43.88
C ILE A 921 17.64 -52.03 43.63
N VAL A 922 18.75 -51.79 42.93
CA VAL A 922 19.22 -50.43 42.60
C VAL A 922 18.37 -49.77 41.49
N GLY A 923 17.85 -50.56 40.54
CA GLY A 923 16.96 -50.07 39.49
C GLY A 923 15.61 -49.56 40.02
N VAL A 924 15.02 -50.26 41.00
CA VAL A 924 13.71 -49.87 41.57
C VAL A 924 13.82 -48.58 42.40
N VAL A 925 14.94 -48.33 43.08
CA VAL A 925 15.16 -47.10 43.86
C VAL A 925 15.33 -45.87 42.95
N CYS A 926 15.96 -46.01 41.78
CA CYS A 926 16.13 -44.91 40.83
C CYS A 926 14.80 -44.50 40.17
N VAL A 927 13.94 -45.46 39.83
CA VAL A 927 12.62 -45.17 39.24
C VAL A 927 11.70 -44.48 40.25
N ALA A 928 11.72 -44.89 41.52
CA ALA A 928 10.95 -44.22 42.57
C ALA A 928 11.40 -42.77 42.81
N GLY A 929 12.71 -42.49 42.71
CA GLY A 929 13.25 -41.13 42.80
C GLY A 929 12.80 -40.21 41.66
N ILE A 930 12.77 -40.71 40.42
CA ILE A 930 12.34 -39.94 39.24
C ILE A 930 10.83 -39.64 39.31
N VAL A 931 10.00 -40.62 39.72
CA VAL A 931 8.56 -40.41 39.89
C VAL A 931 8.26 -39.41 41.03
N GLY A 932 9.03 -39.47 42.12
CA GLY A 932 8.92 -38.50 43.23
C GLY A 932 9.25 -37.06 42.83
N ILE A 933 10.27 -36.86 41.98
CA ILE A 933 10.65 -35.53 41.47
C ILE A 933 9.58 -34.98 40.53
N ILE A 934 9.00 -35.80 39.66
CA ILE A 934 7.92 -35.39 38.74
C ILE A 934 6.67 -34.95 39.51
N ILE A 935 6.32 -35.65 40.60
CA ILE A 935 5.18 -35.28 41.46
C ILE A 935 5.47 -34.01 42.27
N HIS A 936 6.71 -33.80 42.73
CA HIS A 936 7.11 -32.61 43.48
C HIS A 936 7.06 -31.32 42.63
N PHE A 937 7.45 -31.40 41.34
CA PHE A 937 7.37 -30.25 40.42
C PHE A 937 5.95 -29.95 39.92
N LYS A 938 5.05 -30.95 39.88
CA LYS A 938 3.66 -30.74 39.46
C LYS A 938 2.82 -29.94 40.48
N ASN A 939 3.24 -29.92 41.76
CA ASN A 939 2.55 -29.22 42.84
C ASN A 939 3.07 -27.79 43.11
N LYS A 940 4.01 -27.28 42.30
CA LYS A 940 4.59 -25.94 42.48
C LYS A 940 4.53 -25.13 41.18
N LEU A 941 3.32 -24.85 40.70
CA LEU A 941 3.10 -23.87 39.62
C LEU A 941 2.43 -22.58 40.18
N PRO A 942 2.86 -21.38 39.73
CA PRO A 942 2.46 -20.10 40.34
C PRO A 942 1.01 -19.71 40.06
N SER A 943 0.41 -19.01 41.02
CA SER A 943 -0.98 -18.57 41.10
C SER A 943 -1.49 -17.70 39.94
N ALA A 944 -0.63 -17.26 39.02
CA ALA A 944 -0.98 -16.34 37.93
C ALA A 944 -1.77 -16.97 36.78
N GLN A 945 -1.74 -18.31 36.62
CA GLN A 945 -2.48 -18.99 35.55
C GLN A 945 -3.90 -19.44 35.95
N ARG A 946 -4.31 -19.21 37.21
CA ARG A 946 -5.67 -19.56 37.68
C ARG A 946 -6.76 -18.56 37.26
N LEU A 947 -6.41 -17.38 36.72
CA LEU A 947 -7.39 -16.37 36.29
C LEU A 947 -7.96 -16.64 34.88
N THR A 948 -7.14 -17.12 33.95
CA THR A 948 -7.55 -17.37 32.56
C THR A 948 -8.55 -18.54 32.44
N TYR A 949 -8.53 -19.48 33.40
CA TYR A 949 -9.46 -20.61 33.43
C TYR A 949 -10.83 -20.26 34.05
N LYS A 950 -10.94 -19.18 34.83
CA LYS A 950 -12.22 -18.75 35.43
C LYS A 950 -13.02 -17.77 34.57
N LEU A 951 -12.38 -17.05 33.65
CA LEU A 951 -13.07 -16.15 32.71
C LEU A 951 -13.76 -16.88 31.54
N LYS A 952 -13.32 -18.10 31.20
CA LYS A 952 -13.95 -18.91 30.14
C LYS A 952 -15.30 -19.54 30.54
N ASN A 953 -15.65 -19.54 31.83
CA ASN A 953 -16.89 -20.13 32.36
C ASN A 953 -18.00 -19.11 32.68
N LEU A 954 -17.86 -17.84 32.28
CA LEU A 954 -18.90 -16.80 32.43
C LEU A 954 -19.49 -16.31 31.10
N GLY A 955 -19.07 -16.90 29.97
CA GLY A 955 -19.54 -16.51 28.63
C GLY A 955 -20.78 -17.22 28.10
N ASP A 956 -21.24 -18.30 28.77
CA ASP A 956 -22.38 -19.09 28.31
C ASP A 956 -23.54 -19.01 29.29
N LYS A 957 -24.39 -17.99 29.11
CA LYS A 957 -25.85 -18.06 29.28
C LYS A 957 -26.49 -16.86 28.55
N PRO A 958 -27.63 -17.07 27.86
CA PRO A 958 -28.41 -15.99 27.27
C PRO A 958 -28.94 -15.00 28.31
#